data_AF-A0A7Y4VQR7-F1
#
_entry.id   AF-A0A7Y4VQR7-F1
#
_cell.length_a   1.000
_cell.length_b   1.000
_cell.length_c   1.000
_cell.angle_alpha   90.00
_cell.angle_beta   90.00
_cell.angle_gamma   90.00
#
_symmetry.space_group_name_H-M   'P 1'
#
loop_
_entity.id
_entity.type
_entity.pdbx_description
1 polymer ?
#
loop_
_entity_poly.entity_id
_entity_poly.type
_entity_poly.pdbx_seq_one_letter_code
_entity_poly.pdbx_strand_id
1 'polypeptide(L)'
;MRMMSELRRMGLWALGAALIVAPAAWGQNEHAQKADVPKSETKPAEQPAPGAANPTADKAAEAAPAGQAEAVGPPGDANIVAVEATHDFGEIWSGNKIDHTFEVKNTGTSILKINKVKPSCGCTVAKQYDKEIAPGATGKIPISIDTTRLQSRITKTISVESNDPDEATMRLTVTGTVNQRVSIEPNNGGTFGRVKPNELLKRTLTLKNNTETPVELTLKNATTGAFKAELKEIEKGKVYEMAVETVPSTYENEYNRGQFELGTNIADQAVVSVPVNVYVLPAVEVTPPEVIIPAPQPTVRKQPVAVTFNTEETHKVLAANIDAENVKVEVSERRPNNYTVELELPPNYVPPSGGHKLTIKTDYEKQKEIVVNLSPKKLPPPTPPQGPPPVMTLLGKPAPSATFRTSDEKMIATDDRGSASFYMFYASWCGYCKKALPSLHEYAKEFGDKGVRFVGVSQDTLVEDGNDPEANPRAKTKEFVVDQWKGFNPAFPVAFDPDKAGSTQFKVSGFPTMFLVGKDGNVERVYVGIGAITDGTMKKDFEMAAKGEKLPPQPVAAPAAPAATAQRPAQQLEGQPAPAAKFATADGQSYTLVEDGKTTVAMFYASWCGFCKKALPILQTMSTEMAGQPVRFVAVSLDSLVEDGADPAVDKKAKKKEEVVKQFTDMGVTFPQAFDPEKAGSNLFKVQSFPTLFLIDGKGKINKVYMGAGAAMDGSLKKDIEAAMKGGEKADAGGTPEVKLAADAPK
;
A
#
# COMPACT_ATOMS: atom_id res chain seq x y z
N MET A 1 68.81 45.86 -1.03
CA MET A 1 68.92 46.30 0.39
C MET A 1 68.81 45.04 1.26
N ARG A 2 69.93 44.69 1.94
CA ARG A 2 70.16 43.74 3.05
C ARG A 2 69.60 42.30 2.92
N MET A 3 70.45 41.29 2.62
CA MET A 3 71.35 40.51 3.53
C MET A 3 70.55 39.50 4.39
N MET A 4 70.89 38.23 4.61
CA MET A 4 72.08 37.37 4.48
C MET A 4 71.57 35.90 4.67
N SER A 5 71.97 34.88 3.90
CA SER A 5 73.05 33.90 4.20
C SER A 5 72.93 33.24 5.60
N GLU A 6 73.18 31.96 5.88
CA GLU A 6 73.81 30.83 5.20
C GLU A 6 73.81 29.64 6.20
N LEU A 7 74.15 28.43 5.73
CA LEU A 7 74.87 27.35 6.46
C LEU A 7 74.15 26.60 7.61
N ARG A 8 74.40 25.33 7.91
CA ARG A 8 74.98 24.11 7.28
C ARG A 8 75.17 23.13 8.46
N ARG A 9 75.05 21.81 8.19
CA ARG A 9 75.87 20.71 8.76
C ARG A 9 75.66 20.35 10.25
N MET A 10 75.93 19.16 10.77
CA MET A 10 76.38 17.83 10.30
C MET A 10 76.36 16.88 11.51
N GLY A 11 76.39 15.56 11.26
CA GLY A 11 76.93 14.52 12.17
C GLY A 11 75.89 13.49 12.60
N LEU A 12 75.67 12.32 11.98
CA LEU A 12 76.52 11.34 11.26
C LEU A 12 77.37 10.47 12.20
N TRP A 13 76.93 9.22 12.42
CA TRP A 13 77.70 7.95 12.59
C TRP A 13 76.69 6.80 12.30
N ALA A 14 76.66 6.18 11.11
CA ALA A 14 77.52 5.09 10.60
C ALA A 14 77.39 3.77 11.41
N LEU A 15 76.62 2.78 10.90
CA LEU A 15 77.03 1.62 10.07
C LEU A 15 77.74 0.50 10.85
N GLY A 16 77.13 -0.70 10.82
CA GLY A 16 77.71 -1.94 11.29
C GLY A 16 76.85 -3.14 10.89
N ALA A 17 77.12 -3.68 9.70
CA ALA A 17 76.60 -4.97 9.23
C ALA A 17 77.51 -6.11 9.73
N ALA A 18 76.93 -7.28 10.03
CA ALA A 18 77.61 -8.57 9.88
C ALA A 18 76.58 -9.71 9.76
N LEU A 19 76.70 -10.44 8.64
CA LEU A 19 76.11 -11.74 8.36
C LEU A 19 76.59 -12.82 9.34
N ILE A 20 75.86 -13.95 9.43
CA ILE A 20 76.33 -15.33 9.12
C ILE A 20 75.14 -16.30 9.33
N VAL A 21 74.55 -16.81 8.24
CA VAL A 21 74.61 -18.21 7.72
C VAL A 21 73.53 -19.15 8.28
N ALA A 22 72.66 -19.60 7.37
CA ALA A 22 71.80 -20.78 7.49
C ALA A 22 72.58 -22.07 7.14
N PRO A 23 72.00 -23.25 7.44
CA PRO A 23 71.53 -24.12 6.36
C PRO A 23 70.08 -24.58 6.63
N ALA A 24 69.16 -24.64 5.64
CA ALA A 24 69.09 -25.59 4.50
C ALA A 24 69.05 -27.06 5.00
N ALA A 25 68.14 -27.96 4.59
CA ALA A 25 67.09 -27.97 3.58
C ALA A 25 66.26 -29.27 3.69
N TRP A 26 65.10 -29.28 3.00
CA TRP A 26 64.33 -30.44 2.45
C TRP A 26 63.67 -31.40 3.46
N GLY A 27 62.48 -31.97 3.26
CA GLY A 27 61.55 -32.03 2.13
C GLY A 27 60.61 -33.24 2.36
N GLN A 28 59.33 -33.06 2.06
CA GLN A 28 58.33 -34.06 1.60
C GLN A 28 58.07 -35.40 2.35
N ASN A 29 56.82 -35.50 2.82
CA ASN A 29 55.80 -36.52 2.55
C ASN A 29 55.96 -38.03 2.84
N GLU A 30 54.85 -38.51 3.43
CA GLU A 30 54.12 -39.80 3.28
C GLU A 30 54.35 -40.98 4.26
N HIS A 31 53.23 -41.31 4.92
CA HIS A 31 52.68 -42.64 5.31
C HIS A 31 53.53 -43.56 6.23
N ALA A 32 53.03 -44.22 7.28
CA ALA A 32 51.72 -44.83 7.50
C ALA A 32 51.50 -45.27 8.99
N GLN A 33 50.22 -45.27 9.44
CA GLN A 33 49.52 -46.22 10.37
C GLN A 33 50.01 -46.38 11.84
N LYS A 34 49.19 -46.67 12.87
CA LYS A 34 47.73 -46.85 13.17
C LYS A 34 47.66 -47.03 14.71
N ALA A 35 46.63 -46.54 15.42
CA ALA A 35 45.55 -47.31 16.08
C ALA A 35 45.08 -46.46 17.30
N ASP A 36 43.85 -46.39 17.82
CA ASP A 36 42.51 -46.94 17.54
C ASP A 36 41.50 -46.10 18.42
N VAL A 37 40.38 -45.51 17.92
CA VAL A 37 38.96 -46.01 17.85
C VAL A 37 38.04 -45.42 18.97
N PRO A 38 36.74 -45.07 18.76
CA PRO A 38 36.06 -44.45 17.60
C PRO A 38 34.91 -43.43 17.97
N LYS A 39 34.36 -42.75 16.94
CA LYS A 39 33.06 -42.03 16.93
C LYS A 39 32.13 -42.72 15.92
N SER A 40 30.82 -42.76 16.18
CA SER A 40 29.82 -43.33 15.27
C SER A 40 28.80 -42.31 14.76
N GLU A 41 28.66 -42.23 13.44
CA GLU A 41 27.41 -41.97 12.73
C GLU A 41 27.46 -42.77 11.41
N THR A 42 26.36 -43.41 11.00
CA THR A 42 25.93 -43.58 9.59
C THR A 42 24.62 -44.37 9.49
N LYS A 43 23.80 -43.99 8.50
CA LYS A 43 22.72 -44.74 7.79
C LYS A 43 23.29 -45.06 6.37
N PRO A 44 22.65 -45.76 5.39
CA PRO A 44 21.41 -46.58 5.29
C PRO A 44 21.56 -47.90 4.45
N ALA A 45 20.50 -48.70 4.27
CA ALA A 45 20.07 -49.43 3.03
C ALA A 45 19.06 -50.58 3.31
N GLU A 46 18.49 -51.16 2.24
CA GLU A 46 17.11 -51.64 2.07
C GLU A 46 16.97 -53.17 1.82
N GLN A 47 15.85 -53.76 2.28
CA GLN A 47 15.09 -55.00 1.91
C GLN A 47 15.77 -56.39 1.72
N PRO A 48 15.09 -57.49 2.16
CA PRO A 48 14.22 -58.26 1.23
C PRO A 48 12.92 -58.86 1.84
N ALA A 49 11.97 -59.23 0.97
CA ALA A 49 10.83 -60.17 1.19
C ALA A 49 11.09 -61.47 0.36
N PRO A 50 10.28 -62.58 0.36
CA PRO A 50 8.95 -62.84 0.95
C PRO A 50 8.78 -64.23 1.64
N GLY A 51 7.63 -64.48 2.27
CA GLY A 51 7.23 -65.83 2.70
C GLY A 51 5.96 -65.87 3.55
N ALA A 52 4.89 -66.45 3.00
CA ALA A 52 3.52 -66.37 3.49
C ALA A 52 3.21 -67.23 4.73
N ALA A 53 2.51 -66.63 5.70
CA ALA A 53 1.47 -67.26 6.51
C ALA A 53 0.65 -66.16 7.21
N ASN A 54 -0.67 -66.14 7.00
CA ASN A 54 -1.64 -65.40 7.80
C ASN A 54 -2.50 -66.48 8.51
N PRO A 55 -2.96 -66.30 9.75
CA PRO A 55 -4.03 -65.34 10.00
C PRO A 55 -3.97 -64.58 11.33
N THR A 56 -4.24 -63.27 11.23
CA THR A 56 -5.09 -62.41 12.07
C THR A 56 -4.98 -62.49 13.60
N ALA A 57 -4.48 -61.40 14.21
CA ALA A 57 -5.14 -60.67 15.31
C ALA A 57 -4.31 -59.44 15.70
N ASP A 58 -4.82 -58.22 15.50
CA ASP A 58 -4.83 -57.23 16.59
C ASP A 58 -5.72 -56.01 16.30
N LYS A 59 -6.57 -55.72 17.29
CA LYS A 59 -7.18 -54.46 17.73
C LYS A 59 -7.64 -53.43 16.69
N ALA A 60 -8.96 -53.36 16.50
CA ALA A 60 -9.72 -52.11 16.41
C ALA A 60 -11.22 -52.33 16.69
N ALA A 61 -11.81 -51.37 17.41
CA ALA A 61 -13.23 -51.01 17.47
C ALA A 61 -14.28 -52.04 17.95
N GLU A 62 -14.90 -51.76 19.12
CA GLU A 62 -16.37 -51.66 19.21
C GLU A 62 -16.81 -50.81 20.41
N ALA A 63 -18.01 -50.24 20.28
CA ALA A 63 -18.50 -49.02 20.91
C ALA A 63 -19.11 -49.17 22.31
N ALA A 64 -19.18 -48.04 23.04
CA ALA A 64 -19.99 -47.83 24.24
C ALA A 64 -20.48 -46.34 24.27
N PRO A 65 -21.55 -46.01 25.02
CA PRO A 65 -22.76 -45.38 24.48
C PRO A 65 -22.83 -43.84 24.53
N ALA A 66 -23.86 -43.33 23.86
CA ALA A 66 -24.30 -41.94 23.84
C ALA A 66 -24.85 -41.44 25.19
N GLY A 67 -24.60 -40.14 25.49
CA GLY A 67 -25.12 -39.36 26.61
C GLY A 67 -24.11 -39.26 27.77
N GLN A 68 -23.59 -38.10 28.17
CA GLN A 68 -24.22 -36.80 28.37
C GLN A 68 -23.28 -35.65 27.93
N ALA A 69 -23.83 -34.70 27.18
CA ALA A 69 -23.19 -33.40 26.96
C ALA A 69 -23.23 -32.60 28.26
N GLU A 70 -22.07 -32.18 28.77
CA GLU A 70 -22.02 -31.12 29.77
C GLU A 70 -22.58 -29.85 29.12
N ALA A 71 -23.62 -29.32 29.76
CA ALA A 71 -24.37 -28.18 29.29
C ALA A 71 -23.45 -26.96 29.10
N VAL A 72 -23.19 -26.62 27.85
CA VAL A 72 -22.80 -25.27 27.47
C VAL A 72 -23.99 -24.39 27.88
N GLY A 73 -23.79 -23.57 28.92
CA GLY A 73 -24.76 -22.55 29.30
C GLY A 73 -25.12 -21.64 28.12
N PRO A 74 -26.18 -20.83 28.23
CA PRO A 74 -26.62 -19.95 27.13
C PRO A 74 -25.44 -19.12 26.60
N PRO A 75 -25.46 -18.69 25.31
CA PRO A 75 -24.34 -17.98 24.70
C PRO A 75 -24.05 -16.71 25.48
N GLY A 76 -23.04 -16.80 26.32
CA GLY A 76 -22.49 -15.70 27.07
C GLY A 76 -21.44 -14.99 26.25
N ASP A 77 -21.35 -13.67 26.34
CA ASP A 77 -20.29 -12.92 25.68
C ASP A 77 -18.98 -13.07 26.49
N ALA A 78 -17.86 -13.32 25.81
CA ALA A 78 -16.54 -13.23 26.43
C ALA A 78 -16.23 -11.75 26.67
N ASN A 79 -15.65 -11.38 27.81
CA ASN A 79 -15.35 -9.97 28.09
C ASN A 79 -13.96 -9.86 28.71
N ILE A 80 -13.01 -9.28 27.99
CA ILE A 80 -11.64 -9.05 28.45
C ILE A 80 -11.58 -7.74 29.23
N VAL A 81 -10.98 -7.79 30.41
CA VAL A 81 -10.69 -6.61 31.21
C VAL A 81 -9.24 -6.68 31.65
N ALA A 82 -8.44 -5.67 31.30
CA ALA A 82 -7.10 -5.54 31.86
C ALA A 82 -7.21 -5.21 33.35
N VAL A 83 -6.51 -5.97 34.19
CA VAL A 83 -6.33 -5.61 35.60
C VAL A 83 -5.53 -4.30 35.70
N GLU A 84 -4.52 -4.17 34.83
CA GLU A 84 -3.69 -2.99 34.64
C GLU A 84 -3.51 -2.77 33.14
N ALA A 85 -4.03 -1.67 32.59
CA ALA A 85 -3.91 -1.36 31.16
C ALA A 85 -2.64 -0.58 30.80
N THR A 86 -2.00 0.06 31.80
CA THR A 86 -0.78 0.84 31.62
C THR A 86 0.18 0.54 32.74
N HIS A 87 1.38 0.12 32.38
CA HIS A 87 2.49 -0.07 33.30
C HIS A 87 3.54 1.02 33.11
N ASP A 88 3.83 1.79 34.16
CA ASP A 88 4.95 2.72 34.19
C ASP A 88 6.10 2.08 34.97
N PHE A 89 7.22 1.80 34.30
CA PHE A 89 8.42 1.25 34.95
C PHE A 89 9.27 2.35 35.62
N GLY A 90 8.84 3.61 35.59
CA GLY A 90 9.53 4.75 36.17
C GLY A 90 10.84 5.05 35.43
N GLU A 91 11.88 5.35 36.19
CA GLU A 91 13.22 5.59 35.65
C GLU A 91 14.08 4.34 35.79
N ILE A 92 14.68 3.92 34.69
CA ILE A 92 15.61 2.79 34.67
C ILE A 92 16.87 3.16 33.90
N TRP A 93 17.95 2.45 34.18
CA TRP A 93 19.16 2.52 33.37
C TRP A 93 19.08 1.60 32.15
N SER A 94 19.54 2.09 31.00
CA SER A 94 19.66 1.31 29.76
C SER A 94 20.49 0.04 29.97
N GLY A 95 20.15 -1.02 29.23
CA GLY A 95 20.77 -2.35 29.34
C GLY A 95 20.02 -3.31 30.28
N ASN A 96 19.19 -2.77 31.18
CA ASN A 96 18.29 -3.59 31.99
C ASN A 96 17.11 -4.08 31.14
N LYS A 97 16.78 -5.37 31.23
CA LYS A 97 15.53 -5.88 30.64
C LYS A 97 14.38 -5.49 31.54
N ILE A 98 13.31 -4.95 30.95
CA ILE A 98 12.04 -4.78 31.66
C ILE A 98 11.21 -6.01 31.37
N ASP A 99 10.97 -6.83 32.38
CA ASP A 99 9.97 -7.89 32.32
C ASP A 99 8.73 -7.41 33.07
N HIS A 100 7.57 -7.48 32.42
CA HIS A 100 6.29 -7.18 33.04
C HIS A 100 5.25 -8.20 32.58
N THR A 101 4.30 -8.54 33.45
CA THR A 101 3.22 -9.47 33.11
C THR A 101 1.90 -8.76 33.31
N PHE A 102 1.23 -8.46 32.20
CA PHE A 102 -0.13 -7.95 32.27
C PHE A 102 -1.08 -9.09 32.62
N GLU A 103 -2.00 -8.81 33.53
CA GLU A 103 -3.09 -9.72 33.86
C GLU A 103 -4.38 -9.25 33.18
N VAL A 104 -5.06 -10.17 32.51
CA VAL A 104 -6.33 -9.92 31.83
C VAL A 104 -7.38 -10.88 32.38
N LYS A 105 -8.51 -10.35 32.82
CA LYS A 105 -9.60 -11.11 33.39
C LYS A 105 -10.70 -11.30 32.36
N ASN A 106 -11.25 -12.51 32.29
CA ASN A 106 -12.50 -12.75 31.59
C ASN A 106 -13.67 -12.47 32.54
N THR A 107 -14.32 -11.31 32.41
CA THR A 107 -15.54 -10.99 33.19
C THR A 107 -16.82 -11.43 32.49
N GLY A 108 -16.67 -12.00 31.29
CA GLY A 108 -17.75 -12.53 30.49
C GLY A 108 -18.26 -13.88 30.99
N THR A 109 -19.20 -14.42 30.22
CA THR A 109 -19.93 -15.65 30.55
C THR A 109 -19.57 -16.82 29.63
N SER A 110 -18.73 -16.60 28.60
CA SER A 110 -18.10 -17.65 27.80
C SER A 110 -16.56 -17.56 27.80
N ILE A 111 -15.88 -18.59 27.28
CA ILE A 111 -14.41 -18.64 27.23
C ILE A 111 -13.87 -17.48 26.39
N LEU A 112 -12.97 -16.69 26.99
CA LEU A 112 -12.20 -15.67 26.30
C LEU A 112 -10.99 -16.31 25.63
N LYS A 113 -10.85 -16.14 24.33
CA LYS A 113 -9.76 -16.63 23.49
C LYS A 113 -8.89 -15.46 23.07
N ILE A 114 -7.61 -15.50 23.44
CA ILE A 114 -6.59 -14.56 22.98
C ILE A 114 -6.03 -15.07 21.65
N ASN A 115 -6.40 -14.40 20.56
CA ASN A 115 -6.02 -14.77 19.20
C ASN A 115 -4.58 -14.39 18.90
N LYS A 116 -4.14 -13.22 19.40
CA LYS A 116 -2.83 -12.65 19.09
C LYS A 116 -2.41 -11.58 20.08
N VAL A 117 -1.11 -11.54 20.38
CA VAL A 117 -0.47 -10.42 21.09
C VAL A 117 0.62 -9.85 20.19
N LYS A 118 0.56 -8.54 19.92
CA LYS A 118 1.48 -7.84 18.99
C LYS A 118 2.04 -6.56 19.62
N PRO A 119 3.34 -6.52 19.93
CA PRO A 119 4.02 -5.28 20.31
C PRO A 119 4.22 -4.30 19.14
N SER A 120 4.27 -3.00 19.42
CA SER A 120 4.41 -1.93 18.41
C SER A 120 5.84 -1.77 17.84
N CYS A 121 6.84 -2.37 18.47
CA CYS A 121 8.26 -2.24 18.10
C CYS A 121 9.01 -3.55 18.35
N GLY A 122 10.04 -3.84 17.55
CA GLY A 122 10.84 -5.08 17.65
C GLY A 122 11.70 -5.20 18.91
N CYS A 123 11.81 -4.13 19.73
CA CYS A 123 12.48 -4.18 21.04
C CYS A 123 11.59 -4.72 22.17
N THR A 124 10.30 -4.95 21.90
CA THR A 124 9.35 -5.54 22.84
C THR A 124 8.93 -6.90 22.31
N VAL A 125 9.08 -7.93 23.13
CA VAL A 125 8.71 -9.31 22.78
C VAL A 125 7.62 -9.78 23.72
N ALA A 126 6.51 -10.28 23.18
CA ALA A 126 5.55 -11.05 23.95
C ALA A 126 6.10 -12.47 24.16
N LYS A 127 6.19 -12.93 25.41
CA LYS A 127 6.54 -14.32 25.75
C LYS A 127 5.31 -15.23 25.53
N GLN A 128 5.39 -16.51 25.87
CA GLN A 128 4.22 -17.40 25.87
C GLN A 128 3.16 -16.83 26.82
N TYR A 129 1.92 -16.70 26.33
CA TYR A 129 0.79 -16.13 27.06
C TYR A 129 -0.41 -17.10 27.06
N ASP A 130 -1.34 -16.87 27.99
CA ASP A 130 -2.55 -17.68 28.10
C ASP A 130 -3.49 -17.42 26.92
N LYS A 131 -3.85 -18.48 26.20
CA LYS A 131 -4.65 -18.39 24.97
C LYS A 131 -6.15 -18.55 25.19
N GLU A 132 -6.54 -19.22 26.27
CA GLU A 132 -7.93 -19.42 26.64
C GLU A 132 -8.12 -19.15 28.13
N ILE A 133 -9.09 -18.31 28.48
CA ILE A 133 -9.36 -17.85 29.84
C ILE A 133 -10.84 -18.13 30.13
N ALA A 134 -11.10 -19.03 31.08
CA ALA A 134 -12.45 -19.41 31.47
C ALA A 134 -13.24 -18.21 32.05
N PRO A 135 -14.58 -18.23 32.00
CA PRO A 135 -15.41 -17.21 32.66
C PRO A 135 -15.00 -16.98 34.12
N GLY A 136 -14.82 -15.71 34.50
CA GLY A 136 -14.38 -15.30 35.84
C GLY A 136 -12.89 -15.49 36.14
N ALA A 137 -12.13 -16.19 35.27
CA ALA A 137 -10.70 -16.45 35.47
C ALA A 137 -9.81 -15.30 34.96
N THR A 138 -8.56 -15.31 35.41
CA THR A 138 -7.51 -14.36 34.99
C THR A 138 -6.44 -15.10 34.20
N GLY A 139 -6.05 -14.57 33.05
CA GLY A 139 -4.91 -15.01 32.24
C GLY A 139 -3.78 -13.98 32.23
N LYS A 140 -2.60 -14.43 31.78
CA LYS A 140 -1.34 -13.68 31.84
C LYS A 140 -0.76 -13.42 30.46
N ILE A 141 -0.27 -12.20 30.26
CA ILE A 141 0.42 -11.74 29.06
C ILE A 141 1.80 -11.19 29.45
N PRO A 142 2.81 -12.07 29.58
CA PRO A 142 4.18 -11.66 29.87
C PRO A 142 4.84 -10.98 28.67
N ILE A 143 5.46 -9.83 28.91
CA ILE A 143 6.24 -9.05 27.94
C ILE A 143 7.67 -8.83 28.45
N SER A 144 8.58 -8.60 27.51
CA SER A 144 9.96 -8.20 27.79
C SER A 144 10.36 -7.05 26.89
N ILE A 145 11.03 -6.03 27.43
CA ILE A 145 11.57 -4.90 26.68
C ILE A 145 13.10 -4.89 26.80
N ASP A 146 13.77 -4.89 25.65
CA ASP A 146 15.20 -4.64 25.56
C ASP A 146 15.46 -3.13 25.51
N THR A 147 16.05 -2.61 26.58
CA THR A 147 16.29 -1.16 26.77
C THR A 147 17.67 -0.73 26.28
N THR A 148 18.49 -1.66 25.76
CA THR A 148 19.88 -1.41 25.34
C THR A 148 19.98 -0.31 24.28
N ARG A 149 18.94 -0.14 23.46
CA ARG A 149 18.87 0.87 22.37
C ARG A 149 17.83 1.96 22.64
N LEU A 150 17.27 2.00 23.84
CA LEU A 150 16.24 2.96 24.23
C LEU A 150 16.88 4.05 25.09
N GLN A 151 16.31 5.25 25.01
CA GLN A 151 16.75 6.43 25.76
C GLN A 151 15.58 7.38 25.95
N SER A 152 15.68 8.22 26.97
CA SER A 152 14.65 9.21 27.34
C SER A 152 13.31 8.55 27.67
N ARG A 153 12.26 9.36 27.80
CA ARG A 153 10.90 8.86 28.00
C ARG A 153 10.44 8.08 26.77
N ILE A 154 9.98 6.85 26.98
CA ILE A 154 9.43 5.99 25.95
C ILE A 154 7.97 5.63 26.27
N THR A 155 7.18 5.43 25.22
CA THR A 155 5.85 4.84 25.31
C THR A 155 5.77 3.74 24.27
N LYS A 156 5.40 2.54 24.71
CA LYS A 156 5.27 1.34 23.89
C LYS A 156 3.88 0.76 24.06
N THR A 157 3.33 0.21 22.98
CA THR A 157 1.97 -0.32 22.98
C THR A 157 1.99 -1.78 22.58
N ILE A 158 1.18 -2.59 23.25
CA ILE A 158 0.94 -3.99 22.97
C ILE A 158 -0.54 -4.15 22.65
N SER A 159 -0.83 -4.66 21.45
CA SER A 159 -2.20 -4.98 21.03
C SER A 159 -2.51 -6.44 21.35
N VAL A 160 -3.61 -6.68 22.05
CA VAL A 160 -4.13 -8.00 22.42
C VAL A 160 -5.44 -8.22 21.69
N GLU A 161 -5.42 -9.08 20.66
CA GLU A 161 -6.60 -9.44 19.87
C GLU A 161 -7.32 -10.63 20.53
N SER A 162 -8.63 -10.53 20.76
CA SER A 162 -9.41 -11.56 21.44
C SER A 162 -10.75 -11.85 20.73
N ASN A 163 -11.53 -12.81 21.23
CA ASN A 163 -12.92 -13.07 20.80
C ASN A 163 -13.97 -12.28 21.59
N ASP A 164 -13.57 -11.31 22.42
CA ASP A 164 -14.48 -10.36 23.04
C ASP A 164 -15.21 -9.56 21.94
N PRO A 165 -16.56 -9.57 21.90
CA PRO A 165 -17.33 -8.87 20.89
C PRO A 165 -17.33 -7.34 21.06
N ASP A 166 -17.14 -6.85 22.29
CA ASP A 166 -17.10 -5.44 22.63
C ASP A 166 -15.67 -4.90 22.49
N GLU A 167 -14.65 -5.62 22.96
CA GLU A 167 -13.23 -5.24 22.90
C GLU A 167 -12.36 -6.23 22.10
N ALA A 168 -12.61 -6.34 20.79
CA ALA A 168 -11.89 -7.27 19.91
C ALA A 168 -10.36 -7.04 19.87
N THR A 169 -9.89 -5.83 20.18
CA THR A 169 -8.47 -5.49 20.35
C THR A 169 -8.27 -4.61 21.55
N MET A 170 -7.73 -5.18 22.62
CA MET A 170 -7.33 -4.45 23.81
C MET A 170 -5.93 -3.88 23.64
N ARG A 171 -5.70 -2.68 24.20
CA ARG A 171 -4.38 -2.05 24.21
C ARG A 171 -3.80 -2.00 25.61
N LEU A 172 -2.59 -2.54 25.74
CA LEU A 172 -1.77 -2.44 26.92
C LEU A 172 -0.61 -1.50 26.63
N THR A 173 -0.30 -0.61 27.55
CA THR A 173 0.74 0.41 27.38
C THR A 173 1.85 0.19 28.39
N VAL A 174 3.10 0.37 27.94
CA VAL A 174 4.26 0.43 28.82
C VAL A 174 4.94 1.77 28.61
N THR A 175 5.17 2.50 29.69
CA THR A 175 5.85 3.81 29.66
C THR A 175 6.93 3.89 30.73
N GLY A 176 7.82 4.85 30.59
CA GLY A 176 8.87 5.16 31.55
C GLY A 176 10.06 5.82 30.88
N THR A 177 11.07 6.18 31.67
CA THR A 177 12.29 6.87 31.22
C THR A 177 13.47 5.92 31.25
N VAL A 178 14.19 5.84 30.13
CA VAL A 178 15.45 5.08 30.04
C VAL A 178 16.62 6.04 30.09
N ASN A 179 17.31 6.06 31.24
CA ASN A 179 18.52 6.84 31.47
C ASN A 179 19.73 6.13 30.84
N GLN A 180 20.55 6.86 30.10
CA GLN A 180 21.81 6.32 29.57
C GLN A 180 22.94 6.61 30.55
N ARG A 181 23.72 5.59 30.93
CA ARG A 181 24.92 5.80 31.76
C ARG A 181 25.95 6.67 31.05
N VAL A 182 26.08 6.47 29.74
CA VAL A 182 26.86 7.32 28.85
C VAL A 182 25.93 7.82 27.76
N SER A 183 25.59 9.11 27.78
CA SER A 183 24.82 9.73 26.70
C SER A 183 25.74 10.16 25.56
N ILE A 184 25.25 10.05 24.33
CA ILE A 184 25.96 10.47 23.13
C ILE A 184 25.18 11.64 22.51
N GLU A 185 25.83 12.78 22.36
CA GLU A 185 25.27 13.98 21.75
C GLU A 185 26.06 14.34 20.48
N PRO A 186 25.41 14.44 19.31
CA PRO A 186 24.00 14.16 19.04
C PRO A 186 23.67 12.66 19.12
N ASN A 187 22.41 12.35 19.45
CA ASN A 187 21.93 10.99 19.72
C ASN A 187 21.92 10.05 18.50
N ASN A 188 22.12 10.59 17.29
CA ASN A 188 22.30 9.83 16.05
C ASN A 188 23.76 9.45 15.78
N GLY A 189 24.67 9.69 16.73
CA GLY A 189 26.08 9.35 16.64
C GLY A 189 26.80 10.08 15.49
N GLY A 190 27.76 9.41 14.87
CA GLY A 190 28.54 9.94 13.74
C GLY A 190 27.81 9.79 12.41
N THR A 191 26.56 10.25 12.34
CA THR A 191 25.78 10.27 11.09
C THR A 191 26.09 11.53 10.29
N PHE A 192 26.48 11.36 9.02
CA PHE A 192 26.89 12.46 8.13
C PHE A 192 25.84 12.84 7.06
N GLY A 193 24.79 12.04 6.88
CA GLY A 193 23.76 12.31 5.88
C GLY A 193 24.25 12.07 4.44
N ARG A 194 23.80 12.87 3.48
CA ARG A 194 24.17 12.77 2.05
C ARG A 194 25.41 13.62 1.76
N VAL A 195 26.44 13.04 1.14
CA VAL A 195 27.75 13.68 0.94
C VAL A 195 28.25 13.48 -0.49
N LYS A 196 29.11 14.37 -0.99
CA LYS A 196 29.71 14.17 -2.31
C LYS A 196 30.78 13.06 -2.27
N PRO A 197 31.05 12.40 -3.40
CA PRO A 197 32.22 11.55 -3.55
C PRO A 197 33.49 12.28 -3.11
N ASN A 198 34.38 11.58 -2.40
CA ASN A 198 35.68 12.07 -1.92
C ASN A 198 35.65 13.18 -0.85
N GLU A 199 34.46 13.61 -0.40
CA GLU A 199 34.35 14.64 0.64
C GLU A 199 34.75 14.07 2.01
N LEU A 200 35.85 14.59 2.55
CA LEU A 200 36.28 14.30 3.92
C LEU A 200 35.49 15.18 4.88
N LEU A 201 34.67 14.54 5.71
CA LEU A 201 33.86 15.21 6.71
C LEU A 201 34.30 14.80 8.11
N LYS A 202 34.13 15.72 9.05
CA LYS A 202 34.38 15.49 10.47
C LYS A 202 33.16 15.89 11.28
N ARG A 203 32.86 15.13 12.32
CA ARG A 203 31.77 15.39 13.26
C ARG A 203 32.26 15.11 14.67
N THR A 204 31.98 16.04 15.57
CA THR A 204 32.33 15.90 16.98
C THR A 204 31.09 15.42 17.75
N LEU A 205 31.29 14.39 18.56
CA LEU A 205 30.28 13.85 19.47
C LEU A 205 30.73 14.15 20.90
N THR A 206 29.80 14.59 21.74
CA THR A 206 30.02 14.71 23.18
C THR A 206 29.47 13.47 23.86
N LEU A 207 30.30 12.78 24.64
CA LEU A 207 29.89 11.66 25.46
C LEU A 207 29.90 12.09 26.92
N LYS A 208 28.76 12.02 27.60
CA LYS A 208 28.63 12.43 29.00
C LYS A 208 28.35 11.22 29.87
N ASN A 209 29.13 11.06 30.92
CA ASN A 209 28.85 10.14 32.00
C ASN A 209 27.74 10.72 32.88
N ASN A 210 26.63 10.00 32.99
CA ASN A 210 25.48 10.36 33.81
C ASN A 210 25.43 9.56 35.13
N THR A 211 26.47 8.79 35.44
CA THR A 211 26.61 8.07 36.71
C THR A 211 27.35 8.91 37.76
N GLU A 212 27.22 8.55 39.03
CA GLU A 212 27.91 9.25 40.13
C GLU A 212 29.42 8.96 40.15
N THR A 213 29.82 7.79 39.66
CA THR A 213 31.22 7.36 39.64
C THR A 213 31.90 7.75 38.33
N PRO A 214 33.19 8.16 38.36
CA PRO A 214 33.95 8.42 37.13
C PRO A 214 33.98 7.19 36.21
N VAL A 215 33.61 7.38 34.93
CA VAL A 215 33.60 6.32 33.91
C VAL A 215 34.81 6.49 33.00
N GLU A 216 35.61 5.45 32.85
CA GLU A 216 36.70 5.39 31.87
C GLU A 216 36.16 4.90 30.54
N LEU A 217 36.37 5.65 29.46
CA LEU A 217 36.01 5.26 28.09
C LEU A 217 37.25 5.01 27.25
N THR A 218 37.32 3.84 26.61
CA THR A 218 38.44 3.44 25.75
C THR A 218 37.95 3.06 24.36
N LEU A 219 38.44 3.74 23.32
CA LEU A 219 38.09 3.39 21.95
C LEU A 219 38.76 2.06 21.56
N LYS A 220 37.98 0.99 21.35
CA LYS A 220 38.52 -0.34 21.04
C LYS A 220 39.10 -0.43 19.63
N ASN A 221 38.53 0.32 18.70
CA ASN A 221 38.94 0.35 17.31
C ASN A 221 38.95 1.79 16.81
N ALA A 222 40.09 2.23 16.27
CA ALA A 222 40.22 3.58 15.71
C ALA A 222 39.51 3.72 14.35
N THR A 223 39.15 2.60 13.69
CA THR A 223 38.50 2.59 12.37
C THR A 223 37.38 1.55 12.30
N THR A 224 36.36 1.83 11.48
CA THR A 224 35.23 0.92 11.20
C THR A 224 34.65 1.27 9.83
N GLY A 225 34.71 0.33 8.87
CA GLY A 225 34.28 0.59 7.49
C GLY A 225 34.92 1.85 6.90
N ALA A 226 34.10 2.82 6.51
CA ALA A 226 34.53 4.08 5.93
C ALA A 226 34.73 5.24 6.94
N PHE A 227 35.00 4.90 8.20
CA PHE A 227 35.10 5.88 9.28
C PHE A 227 36.33 5.64 10.12
N LYS A 228 36.90 6.73 10.64
CA LYS A 228 37.89 6.73 11.71
C LYS A 228 37.43 7.61 12.86
N ALA A 229 37.90 7.32 14.06
CA ALA A 229 37.57 8.14 15.21
C ALA A 229 38.75 8.28 16.17
N GLU A 230 38.72 9.40 16.89
CA GLU A 230 39.62 9.70 18.00
C GLU A 230 38.77 10.08 19.21
N LEU A 231 39.15 9.59 20.39
CA LEU A 231 38.47 9.87 21.65
C LEU A 231 39.40 10.68 22.55
N LYS A 232 38.89 11.79 23.08
CA LYS A 232 39.60 12.67 24.00
C LYS A 232 38.81 12.84 25.28
N GLU A 233 39.45 12.65 26.41
CA GLU A 233 38.89 12.98 27.72
C GLU A 233 38.98 14.50 27.95
N ILE A 234 37.85 15.15 28.21
CA ILE A 234 37.75 16.60 28.43
C ILE A 234 37.65 16.90 29.91
N GLU A 235 36.72 16.24 30.59
CA GLU A 235 36.59 16.25 32.04
C GLU A 235 36.76 14.82 32.54
N LYS A 236 37.73 14.63 33.45
CA LYS A 236 38.14 13.30 33.91
C LYS A 236 36.96 12.45 34.36
N GLY A 237 36.73 11.35 33.65
CA GLY A 237 35.66 10.38 33.87
C GLY A 237 34.23 10.93 33.77
N LYS A 238 34.05 12.13 33.21
CA LYS A 238 32.76 12.82 33.18
C LYS A 238 32.33 13.23 31.76
N VAL A 239 33.23 13.84 30.99
CA VAL A 239 32.94 14.30 29.63
C VAL A 239 34.06 13.89 28.70
N TYR A 240 33.70 13.23 27.62
CA TYR A 240 34.58 12.88 26.52
C TYR A 240 34.10 13.54 25.24
N GLU A 241 35.04 13.84 24.37
CA GLU A 241 34.80 14.28 23.02
C GLU A 241 35.30 13.21 22.06
N MET A 242 34.45 12.77 21.14
CA MET A 242 34.81 11.84 20.09
C MET A 242 34.73 12.54 18.73
N ALA A 243 35.87 12.72 18.08
CA ALA A 243 35.93 13.21 16.72
C ALA A 243 35.81 12.01 15.77
N VAL A 244 34.75 11.98 14.96
CA VAL A 244 34.53 10.99 13.92
C VAL A 244 34.79 11.64 12.57
N GLU A 245 35.53 10.95 11.71
CA GLU A 245 35.83 11.41 10.35
C GLU A 245 35.48 10.34 9.32
N THR A 246 34.99 10.76 8.16
CA THR A 246 34.87 9.87 7.01
C THR A 246 36.24 9.59 6.39
N VAL A 247 36.39 8.42 5.78
CA VAL A 247 37.57 8.00 5.01
C VAL A 247 37.10 7.73 3.57
N PRO A 248 37.03 8.74 2.70
CA PRO A 248 36.34 8.59 1.42
C PRO A 248 36.92 7.55 0.47
N SER A 249 38.24 7.28 0.57
CA SER A 249 38.92 6.26 -0.22
C SER A 249 38.47 4.83 0.09
N THR A 250 37.72 4.60 1.18
CA THR A 250 37.24 3.28 1.59
C THR A 250 35.72 3.12 1.48
N TYR A 251 35.03 4.03 0.78
CA TYR A 251 33.62 3.83 0.44
C TYR A 251 33.44 2.60 -0.46
N GLU A 252 32.65 1.64 -0.01
CA GLU A 252 32.37 0.40 -0.75
C GLU A 252 31.11 0.51 -1.62
N ASN A 253 30.16 1.34 -1.22
CA ASN A 253 28.86 1.52 -1.85
C ASN A 253 28.30 2.92 -1.59
N GLU A 254 27.07 3.21 -2.04
CA GLU A 254 26.39 4.48 -1.75
C GLU A 254 26.06 4.64 -0.26
N TYR A 255 25.79 3.56 0.48
CA TYR A 255 25.40 3.64 1.90
C TYR A 255 26.38 2.90 2.80
N ASN A 256 27.35 3.65 3.32
CA ASN A 256 28.39 3.13 4.19
C ASN A 256 27.96 3.30 5.65
N ARG A 257 28.07 2.22 6.43
CA ARG A 257 27.71 2.21 7.85
C ARG A 257 28.74 1.45 8.66
N GLY A 258 28.83 1.79 9.93
CA GLY A 258 29.71 1.13 10.88
C GLY A 258 29.29 1.42 12.31
N GLN A 259 30.09 0.92 13.24
CA GLN A 259 29.96 1.21 14.66
C GLN A 259 31.34 1.23 15.31
N PHE A 260 31.54 2.17 16.22
CA PHE A 260 32.70 2.18 17.11
C PHE A 260 32.31 1.61 18.46
N GLU A 261 33.16 0.75 19.02
CA GLU A 261 32.98 0.23 20.37
C GLU A 261 33.88 0.99 21.34
N LEU A 262 33.28 1.50 22.41
CA LEU A 262 33.98 2.09 23.54
C LEU A 262 33.93 1.10 24.71
N GLY A 263 35.08 0.59 25.14
CA GLY A 263 35.18 -0.18 26.38
C GLY A 263 34.94 0.73 27.59
N THR A 264 34.25 0.22 28.61
CA THR A 264 34.01 0.97 29.84
C THR A 264 34.34 0.17 31.10
N ASN A 265 34.56 0.87 32.21
CA ASN A 265 34.71 0.30 33.56
C ASN A 265 33.36 0.14 34.30
N ILE A 266 32.23 0.34 33.63
CA ILE A 266 30.91 0.16 34.21
C ILE A 266 30.61 -1.35 34.30
N ALA A 267 30.36 -1.84 35.50
CA ALA A 267 30.23 -3.28 35.80
C ALA A 267 29.22 -4.03 34.92
N ASP A 268 28.11 -3.41 34.54
CA ASP A 268 27.04 -3.99 33.73
C ASP A 268 26.96 -3.41 32.30
N GLN A 269 27.91 -2.57 31.91
CA GLN A 269 27.97 -1.97 30.57
C GLN A 269 29.41 -1.92 30.05
N ALA A 270 30.03 -3.08 29.85
CA ALA A 270 31.41 -3.19 29.38
C ALA A 270 31.68 -2.50 28.02
N VAL A 271 30.64 -2.26 27.21
CA VAL A 271 30.75 -1.64 25.88
C VAL A 271 29.64 -0.61 25.65
N VAL A 272 30.02 0.57 25.16
CA VAL A 272 29.12 1.58 24.56
C VAL A 272 29.34 1.58 23.05
N SER A 273 28.27 1.46 22.27
CA SER A 273 28.34 1.46 20.80
C SER A 273 27.94 2.82 20.24
N VAL A 274 28.79 3.38 19.38
CA VAL A 274 28.55 4.65 18.69
C VAL A 274 28.29 4.33 17.20
N PRO A 275 27.03 4.43 16.73
CA PRO A 275 26.70 4.17 15.33
C PRO A 275 27.21 5.30 14.44
N VAL A 276 27.67 4.94 13.23
CA VAL A 276 28.14 5.88 12.22
C VAL A 276 27.61 5.46 10.84
N ASN A 277 27.22 6.43 10.02
CA ASN A 277 26.79 6.16 8.66
C ASN A 277 26.91 7.41 7.78
N VAL A 278 27.05 7.18 6.47
CA VAL A 278 27.11 8.20 5.44
C VAL A 278 26.50 7.65 4.16
N TYR A 279 25.73 8.49 3.49
CA TYR A 279 25.20 8.23 2.15
C TYR A 279 26.00 9.03 1.13
N VAL A 280 26.79 8.36 0.31
CA VAL A 280 27.58 8.96 -0.76
C VAL A 280 26.69 9.13 -1.98
N LEU A 281 26.56 10.37 -2.45
CA LEU A 281 25.83 10.67 -3.68
C LEU A 281 26.51 9.97 -4.87
N PRO A 282 25.74 9.37 -5.80
CA PRO A 282 26.32 8.83 -7.03
C PRO A 282 26.94 9.98 -7.84
N ALA A 283 28.03 9.68 -8.55
CA ALA A 283 28.73 10.67 -9.38
C ALA A 283 27.81 11.33 -10.43
N VAL A 284 26.80 10.60 -10.90
CA VAL A 284 25.71 11.12 -11.73
C VAL A 284 24.39 10.75 -11.07
N GLU A 285 23.60 11.75 -10.72
CA GLU A 285 22.26 11.59 -10.15
C GLU A 285 21.20 12.01 -11.17
N VAL A 286 20.16 11.19 -11.31
CA VAL A 286 19.08 11.42 -12.28
C VAL A 286 17.74 11.41 -11.55
N THR A 287 17.00 12.51 -11.67
CA THR A 287 15.73 12.69 -10.95
C THR A 287 14.60 13.14 -11.88
N PRO A 288 13.51 12.36 -12.01
CA PRO A 288 13.32 11.03 -11.46
C PRO A 288 14.15 9.96 -12.21
N PRO A 289 14.49 8.83 -11.57
CA PRO A 289 15.23 7.73 -12.21
C PRO A 289 14.39 6.96 -13.24
N GLU A 290 13.06 7.08 -13.15
CA GLU A 290 12.09 6.62 -14.14
C GLU A 290 10.99 7.67 -14.26
N VAL A 291 10.56 7.92 -15.49
CA VAL A 291 9.46 8.84 -15.79
C VAL A 291 8.19 8.01 -15.97
N ILE A 292 7.29 8.09 -14.99
CA ILE A 292 5.98 7.45 -15.08
C ILE A 292 4.98 8.43 -15.69
N ILE A 293 4.42 8.07 -16.84
CA ILE A 293 3.35 8.83 -17.48
C ILE A 293 2.00 8.40 -16.86
N PRO A 294 1.30 9.32 -16.15
CA PRO A 294 -0.03 9.08 -15.61
C PRO A 294 -1.06 9.10 -16.76
N ALA A 295 -2.35 9.11 -16.43
CA ALA A 295 -3.41 9.15 -17.44
C ALA A 295 -3.21 10.29 -18.46
N PRO A 296 -3.51 10.06 -19.75
CA PRO A 296 -3.38 11.06 -20.81
C PRO A 296 -4.14 12.35 -20.46
N GLN A 297 -3.57 13.50 -20.81
CA GLN A 297 -4.15 14.83 -20.57
C GLN A 297 -4.34 15.60 -21.87
N PRO A 298 -5.40 16.42 -22.02
CA PRO A 298 -5.73 17.11 -23.27
C PRO A 298 -4.77 18.27 -23.61
N THR A 299 -3.80 18.55 -22.76
CA THR A 299 -2.82 19.64 -22.94
C THR A 299 -1.42 19.06 -23.10
N VAL A 300 -0.54 19.82 -23.77
CA VAL A 300 0.90 19.53 -23.80
C VAL A 300 1.42 19.43 -22.37
N ARG A 301 2.20 18.41 -22.09
CA ARG A 301 2.80 18.18 -20.76
C ARG A 301 4.30 18.24 -20.85
N LYS A 302 4.90 19.15 -20.08
CA LYS A 302 6.34 19.21 -19.87
C LYS A 302 6.73 18.30 -18.71
N GLN A 303 7.65 17.38 -18.96
CA GLN A 303 8.14 16.43 -17.96
C GLN A 303 9.66 16.59 -17.82
N PRO A 304 10.15 17.24 -16.76
CA PRO A 304 11.57 17.43 -16.56
C PRO A 304 12.24 16.17 -16.00
N VAL A 305 13.44 15.91 -16.48
CA VAL A 305 14.41 14.97 -15.91
C VAL A 305 15.67 15.77 -15.57
N ALA A 306 15.97 15.88 -14.28
CA ALA A 306 17.18 16.53 -13.81
C ALA A 306 18.36 15.56 -13.88
N VAL A 307 19.49 16.03 -14.39
CA VAL A 307 20.78 15.32 -14.38
C VAL A 307 21.78 16.17 -13.61
N THR A 308 22.32 15.62 -12.53
CA THR A 308 23.28 16.30 -11.66
C THR A 308 24.58 15.51 -11.60
N PHE A 309 25.69 16.15 -11.92
CA PHE A 309 27.03 15.58 -11.76
C PHE A 309 27.60 15.98 -10.38
N ASN A 310 27.74 15.00 -9.49
CA ASN A 310 28.29 15.17 -8.14
C ASN A 310 29.80 14.94 -8.14
N THR A 311 30.52 15.60 -9.05
CA THR A 311 31.97 15.50 -9.23
C THR A 311 32.65 16.84 -8.94
N GLU A 312 33.96 16.81 -8.68
CA GLU A 312 34.77 18.04 -8.57
C GLU A 312 34.93 18.72 -9.93
N GLU A 313 35.15 17.92 -10.97
CA GLU A 313 35.23 18.39 -12.35
C GLU A 313 33.84 18.76 -12.89
N THR A 314 33.81 19.72 -13.82
CA THR A 314 32.58 20.09 -14.51
C THR A 314 32.34 19.17 -15.70
N HIS A 315 31.15 18.59 -15.79
CA HIS A 315 30.70 17.72 -16.88
C HIS A 315 29.46 18.29 -17.56
N LYS A 316 29.26 17.90 -18.81
CA LYS A 316 28.18 18.38 -19.67
C LYS A 316 27.30 17.24 -20.15
N VAL A 317 26.00 17.52 -20.23
CA VAL A 317 25.10 16.75 -21.08
C VAL A 317 25.31 17.23 -22.53
N LEU A 318 25.76 16.32 -23.38
CA LEU A 318 26.08 16.60 -24.79
C LEU A 318 24.84 16.57 -25.68
N ALA A 319 23.93 15.62 -25.42
CA ALA A 319 22.68 15.46 -26.15
C ALA A 319 21.71 14.59 -25.33
N ALA A 320 20.42 14.71 -25.61
CA ALA A 320 19.42 13.78 -25.11
C ALA A 320 18.43 13.45 -26.23
N ASN A 321 18.13 12.17 -26.40
CA ASN A 321 17.20 11.67 -27.41
C ASN A 321 16.26 10.65 -26.79
N ILE A 322 15.02 10.63 -27.24
CA ILE A 322 14.04 9.61 -26.85
C ILE A 322 13.67 8.77 -28.06
N ASP A 323 13.49 7.47 -27.86
CA ASP A 323 13.00 6.53 -28.87
C ASP A 323 11.47 6.60 -29.08
N ALA A 324 10.91 7.81 -29.06
CA ALA A 324 9.48 8.08 -29.21
C ALA A 324 9.23 9.06 -30.36
N GLU A 325 8.23 8.79 -31.19
CA GLU A 325 7.76 9.74 -32.18
C GLU A 325 6.95 10.85 -31.49
N ASN A 326 7.06 12.09 -32.00
CA ASN A 326 6.29 13.26 -31.55
C ASN A 326 6.53 13.72 -30.09
N VAL A 327 7.58 13.23 -29.42
CA VAL A 327 8.06 13.81 -28.14
C VAL A 327 9.25 14.70 -28.43
N LYS A 328 9.16 15.99 -28.09
CA LYS A 328 10.33 16.88 -28.20
C LYS A 328 11.18 16.78 -26.94
N VAL A 329 12.49 16.85 -27.12
CA VAL A 329 13.47 16.81 -26.03
C VAL A 329 14.32 18.07 -26.11
N GLU A 330 14.38 18.81 -25.01
CA GLU A 330 15.21 20.01 -24.88
C GLU A 330 16.15 19.85 -23.68
N VAL A 331 17.44 20.12 -23.89
CA VAL A 331 18.44 20.10 -22.81
C VAL A 331 18.78 21.54 -22.45
N SER A 332 18.66 21.88 -21.17
CA SER A 332 19.04 23.19 -20.64
C SER A 332 20.00 23.03 -19.47
N GLU A 333 21.12 23.75 -19.51
CA GLU A 333 22.01 23.90 -18.37
C GLU A 333 21.40 24.93 -17.41
N ARG A 334 21.13 24.53 -16.18
CA ARG A 334 20.59 25.45 -15.15
C ARG A 334 21.72 26.19 -14.46
N ARG A 335 22.80 25.48 -14.18
CA ARG A 335 24.06 25.93 -13.59
C ARG A 335 25.11 24.83 -13.83
N PRO A 336 26.42 25.08 -13.61
CA PRO A 336 27.44 24.05 -13.76
C PRO A 336 27.04 22.73 -13.07
N ASN A 337 27.26 21.62 -13.77
CA ASN A 337 26.91 20.26 -13.35
C ASN A 337 25.42 19.97 -13.12
N ASN A 338 24.49 20.88 -13.45
CA ASN A 338 23.06 20.66 -13.28
C ASN A 338 22.30 20.98 -14.56
N TYR A 339 21.74 19.92 -15.16
CA TYR A 339 21.00 19.99 -16.42
C TYR A 339 19.55 19.60 -16.19
N THR A 340 18.65 20.19 -16.97
CA THR A 340 17.27 19.72 -17.12
C THR A 340 17.09 19.23 -18.55
N VAL A 341 16.73 17.96 -18.69
CA VAL A 341 16.22 17.39 -19.93
C VAL A 341 14.69 17.47 -19.87
N GLU A 342 14.11 18.41 -20.59
CA GLU A 342 12.67 18.64 -20.65
C GLU A 342 12.06 17.84 -21.80
N LEU A 343 11.08 16.99 -21.47
CA LEU A 343 10.29 16.24 -22.45
C LEU A 343 8.96 16.96 -22.66
N GLU A 344 8.69 17.39 -23.89
CA GLU A 344 7.40 17.93 -24.30
C GLU A 344 6.53 16.81 -24.87
N LEU A 345 5.62 16.30 -24.05
CA LEU A 345 4.67 15.27 -24.43
C LEU A 345 3.44 15.91 -25.08
N PRO A 346 2.99 15.43 -26.25
CA PRO A 346 1.84 15.99 -26.94
C PRO A 346 0.53 15.76 -26.15
N PRO A 347 -0.54 16.49 -26.46
CA PRO A 347 -1.86 16.22 -25.93
C PRO A 347 -2.25 14.75 -26.08
N ASN A 348 -2.83 14.19 -25.03
CA ASN A 348 -3.29 12.82 -24.92
C ASN A 348 -2.20 11.75 -25.14
N TYR A 349 -0.92 12.10 -24.91
CA TYR A 349 0.19 11.16 -25.05
C TYR A 349 0.04 9.93 -24.13
N VAL A 350 0.13 8.75 -24.74
CA VAL A 350 0.14 7.45 -24.06
C VAL A 350 1.38 6.68 -24.52
N PRO A 351 2.37 6.41 -23.64
CA PRO A 351 3.51 5.60 -24.04
C PRO A 351 3.09 4.14 -24.25
N PRO A 352 3.77 3.38 -25.14
CA PRO A 352 3.52 1.97 -25.37
C PRO A 352 3.76 1.16 -24.10
N SER A 353 3.21 -0.06 -24.06
CA SER A 353 3.30 -0.95 -22.88
C SER A 353 4.74 -1.29 -22.45
N GLY A 354 5.68 -1.31 -23.39
CA GLY A 354 7.12 -1.49 -23.14
C GLY A 354 7.85 -0.22 -22.70
N GLY A 355 7.16 0.92 -22.67
CA GLY A 355 7.74 2.24 -22.44
C GLY A 355 8.63 2.73 -23.57
N HIS A 356 9.28 3.85 -23.33
CA HIS A 356 10.30 4.47 -24.16
C HIS A 356 11.59 4.63 -23.35
N LYS A 357 12.73 4.79 -24.02
CA LYS A 357 14.03 5.07 -23.43
C LYS A 357 14.46 6.47 -23.82
N LEU A 358 14.63 7.32 -22.82
CA LEU A 358 15.36 8.57 -22.93
C LEU A 358 16.86 8.26 -22.73
N THR A 359 17.64 8.42 -23.79
CA THR A 359 19.09 8.29 -23.78
C THR A 359 19.74 9.67 -23.69
N ILE A 360 20.48 9.90 -22.61
CA ILE A 360 21.21 11.15 -22.35
C ILE A 360 22.70 10.86 -22.49
N LYS A 361 23.37 11.54 -23.43
CA LYS A 361 24.81 11.43 -23.66
C LYS A 361 25.56 12.48 -22.86
N THR A 362 26.66 12.09 -22.24
CA THR A 362 27.49 12.97 -21.40
C THR A 362 28.96 12.90 -21.80
N ASP A 363 29.74 13.90 -21.39
CA ASP A 363 31.21 13.88 -21.48
C ASP A 363 31.89 13.21 -20.27
N TYR A 364 31.12 12.69 -19.32
CA TYR A 364 31.68 12.00 -18.16
C TYR A 364 32.16 10.61 -18.58
N GLU A 365 33.48 10.40 -18.60
CA GLU A 365 34.12 9.20 -19.15
C GLU A 365 33.60 7.89 -18.55
N LYS A 366 33.28 7.89 -17.24
CA LYS A 366 32.75 6.71 -16.54
C LYS A 366 31.28 6.42 -16.85
N GLN A 367 30.54 7.38 -17.41
CA GLN A 367 29.12 7.23 -17.75
C GLN A 367 28.71 8.10 -18.93
N LYS A 368 29.25 7.77 -20.11
CA LYS A 368 28.98 8.46 -21.38
C LYS A 368 27.51 8.41 -21.80
N GLU A 369 26.75 7.44 -21.26
CA GLU A 369 25.35 7.23 -21.58
C GLU A 369 24.53 6.95 -20.31
N ILE A 370 23.41 7.66 -20.18
CA ILE A 370 22.42 7.50 -19.12
C ILE A 370 21.11 7.14 -19.80
N VAL A 371 20.43 6.10 -19.31
CA VAL A 371 19.13 5.67 -19.82
C VAL A 371 18.06 5.88 -18.75
N VAL A 372 17.03 6.65 -19.08
CA VAL A 372 15.85 6.88 -18.23
C VAL A 372 14.64 6.29 -18.92
N ASN A 373 13.94 5.40 -18.24
CA ASN A 373 12.75 4.76 -18.81
C ASN A 373 11.54 5.69 -18.69
N LEU A 374 10.75 5.77 -19.75
CA LEU A 374 9.44 6.42 -19.81
C LEU A 374 8.36 5.34 -19.89
N SER A 375 7.75 5.04 -18.75
CA SER A 375 6.78 3.95 -18.63
C SER A 375 5.36 4.49 -18.49
N PRO A 376 4.33 3.83 -19.07
CA PRO A 376 2.96 4.09 -18.66
C PRO A 376 2.81 3.73 -17.17
N LYS A 377 1.95 4.45 -16.46
CA LYS A 377 1.54 4.04 -15.12
C LYS A 377 0.88 2.66 -15.19
N LYS A 378 1.65 1.62 -14.86
CA LYS A 378 1.15 0.26 -14.74
C LYS A 378 0.17 0.25 -13.57
N LEU A 379 -1.11 0.08 -13.87
CA LEU A 379 -2.08 -0.22 -12.83
C LEU A 379 -1.66 -1.55 -12.22
N PRO A 380 -1.61 -1.69 -10.88
CA PRO A 380 -1.40 -2.99 -10.27
C PRO A 380 -2.43 -3.96 -10.87
N PRO A 381 -2.06 -5.23 -11.10
CA PRO A 381 -3.01 -6.21 -11.60
C PRO A 381 -4.26 -6.17 -10.71
N PRO A 382 -5.47 -6.30 -11.29
CA PRO A 382 -6.66 -6.42 -10.48
C PRO A 382 -6.40 -7.56 -9.49
N THR A 383 -6.45 -7.22 -8.20
CA THR A 383 -6.39 -8.23 -7.15
C THR A 383 -7.48 -9.26 -7.48
N PRO A 384 -7.18 -10.58 -7.48
CA PRO A 384 -8.20 -11.59 -7.73
C PRO A 384 -9.41 -11.29 -6.85
N PRO A 385 -10.65 -11.56 -7.33
CA PRO A 385 -11.86 -11.18 -6.61
C PRO A 385 -11.79 -11.79 -5.22
N GLN A 386 -11.44 -10.96 -4.24
CA GLN A 386 -11.63 -11.31 -2.85
C GLN A 386 -13.15 -11.33 -2.66
N GLY A 387 -13.62 -12.16 -1.73
CA GLY A 387 -15.00 -12.11 -1.28
C GLY A 387 -15.43 -10.68 -0.90
N PRO A 388 -16.70 -10.47 -0.51
CA PRO A 388 -17.17 -9.16 -0.09
C PRO A 388 -16.12 -8.52 0.84
N PRO A 389 -15.70 -7.26 0.59
CA PRO A 389 -14.56 -6.69 1.31
C PRO A 389 -14.79 -6.84 2.82
N PRO A 390 -13.77 -7.15 3.63
CA PRO A 390 -13.96 -7.56 5.03
C PRO A 390 -14.88 -6.65 5.85
N VAL A 391 -14.93 -5.37 5.53
CA VAL A 391 -15.88 -4.36 6.04
C VAL A 391 -17.36 -4.78 5.95
N MET A 392 -17.76 -5.45 4.88
CA MET A 392 -19.13 -5.91 4.65
C MET A 392 -19.55 -7.02 5.62
N THR A 393 -18.60 -7.70 6.28
CA THR A 393 -18.90 -8.71 7.31
C THR A 393 -19.50 -8.12 8.60
N LEU A 394 -19.52 -6.80 8.72
CA LEU A 394 -20.13 -6.07 9.83
C LEU A 394 -21.64 -5.84 9.62
N LEU A 395 -22.16 -6.01 8.41
CA LEU A 395 -23.58 -5.77 8.13
C LEU A 395 -24.49 -6.65 8.98
N GLY A 396 -25.47 -6.01 9.62
CA GLY A 396 -26.43 -6.64 10.52
C GLY A 396 -25.86 -7.05 11.88
N LYS A 397 -24.58 -6.78 12.16
CA LYS A 397 -23.94 -7.03 13.46
C LYS A 397 -23.87 -5.73 14.28
N PRO A 398 -23.67 -5.84 15.60
CA PRO A 398 -23.35 -4.67 16.42
C PRO A 398 -22.16 -3.90 15.82
N ALA A 399 -22.26 -2.58 15.81
CA ALA A 399 -21.14 -1.71 15.46
C ALA A 399 -19.97 -2.02 16.42
N PRO A 400 -18.74 -2.20 15.91
CA PRO A 400 -17.60 -2.43 16.79
C PRO A 400 -17.48 -1.31 17.83
N SER A 401 -17.22 -1.63 19.10
CA SER A 401 -17.02 -0.61 20.14
C SER A 401 -15.65 0.05 19.95
N ALA A 402 -15.70 1.33 19.62
CA ALA A 402 -14.57 2.21 19.40
C ALA A 402 -14.91 3.56 20.03
N THR A 403 -13.92 4.22 20.62
CA THR A 403 -14.08 5.57 21.13
C THR A 403 -13.14 6.52 20.41
N PHE A 404 -13.69 7.60 19.87
CA PHE A 404 -12.95 8.63 19.16
C PHE A 404 -12.97 9.93 19.93
N ARG A 405 -11.81 10.58 20.02
CA ARG A 405 -11.68 11.91 20.61
C ARG A 405 -11.89 12.96 19.53
N THR A 406 -12.80 13.89 19.76
CA THR A 406 -13.11 14.98 18.83
C THR A 406 -12.13 16.13 18.94
N SER A 407 -12.16 17.04 17.95
CA SER A 407 -11.39 18.28 17.95
C SER A 407 -11.76 19.24 19.08
N ASP A 408 -12.97 19.13 19.64
CA ASP A 408 -13.40 19.83 20.86
C ASP A 408 -13.21 18.97 22.12
N GLU A 409 -12.36 17.96 22.04
CA GLU A 409 -11.89 17.13 23.17
C GLU A 409 -13.00 16.28 23.84
N LYS A 410 -14.14 16.10 23.18
CA LYS A 410 -15.22 15.19 23.60
C LYS A 410 -14.93 13.76 23.14
N MET A 411 -15.35 12.79 23.94
CA MET A 411 -15.28 11.38 23.58
C MET A 411 -16.59 10.96 22.93
N ILE A 412 -16.50 10.35 21.74
CA ILE A 412 -17.62 9.75 21.02
C ILE A 412 -17.40 8.25 20.95
N ALA A 413 -18.27 7.49 21.61
CA ALA A 413 -18.32 6.04 21.49
C ALA A 413 -19.17 5.62 20.28
N THR A 414 -18.89 4.47 19.70
CA THR A 414 -19.62 3.94 18.54
C THR A 414 -20.78 3.02 18.88
N ASP A 415 -20.87 2.58 20.12
CA ASP A 415 -21.86 1.66 20.69
C ASP A 415 -22.99 2.38 21.46
N ASP A 416 -23.08 3.71 21.31
CA ASP A 416 -24.11 4.53 21.96
C ASP A 416 -25.50 4.22 21.39
N ARG A 417 -26.32 3.54 22.19
CA ARG A 417 -27.68 3.17 21.82
C ARG A 417 -28.64 4.34 22.04
N GLY A 418 -29.58 4.53 21.12
CA GLY A 418 -30.66 5.54 21.25
C GLY A 418 -30.80 6.52 20.09
N SER A 419 -29.74 6.73 19.30
CA SER A 419 -29.77 7.47 18.04
C SER A 419 -29.17 6.63 16.91
N ALA A 420 -29.63 6.82 15.68
CA ALA A 420 -28.89 6.27 14.54
C ALA A 420 -27.58 7.06 14.41
N SER A 421 -26.46 6.40 14.13
CA SER A 421 -25.15 7.03 14.10
C SER A 421 -24.47 6.78 12.76
N PHE A 422 -23.98 7.85 12.14
CA PHE A 422 -23.26 7.82 10.88
C PHE A 422 -21.79 8.15 11.10
N TYR A 423 -20.91 7.25 10.68
CA TYR A 423 -19.47 7.41 10.79
C TYR A 423 -18.84 7.47 9.41
N MET A 424 -17.99 8.46 9.16
CA MET A 424 -17.16 8.55 7.96
C MET A 424 -15.69 8.45 8.32
N PHE A 425 -15.04 7.35 7.93
CA PHE A 425 -13.58 7.21 8.05
C PHE A 425 -12.90 7.82 6.83
N TYR A 426 -11.97 8.75 7.05
CA TYR A 426 -11.35 9.54 5.98
C TYR A 426 -9.89 9.91 6.29
N ALA A 427 -9.20 10.49 5.30
CA ALA A 427 -7.91 11.17 5.50
C ALA A 427 -7.92 12.56 4.85
N SER A 428 -7.19 13.52 5.42
CA SER A 428 -7.19 14.94 4.99
C SER A 428 -6.69 15.13 3.55
N TRP A 429 -5.83 14.22 3.07
CA TRP A 429 -5.31 14.21 1.69
C TRP A 429 -6.22 13.47 0.70
N CYS A 430 -7.29 12.81 1.15
CA CYS A 430 -8.16 12.00 0.31
C CYS A 430 -9.11 12.85 -0.56
N GLY A 431 -8.89 12.85 -1.87
CA GLY A 431 -9.71 13.63 -2.81
C GLY A 431 -11.19 13.21 -2.89
N TYR A 432 -11.49 11.91 -2.79
CA TYR A 432 -12.89 11.44 -2.77
C TYR A 432 -13.61 11.79 -1.48
N CYS A 433 -12.88 11.85 -0.36
CA CYS A 433 -13.40 12.28 0.92
C CYS A 433 -13.82 13.75 0.84
N LYS A 434 -12.95 14.62 0.28
CA LYS A 434 -13.28 16.04 0.02
C LYS A 434 -14.53 16.21 -0.87
N LYS A 435 -14.74 15.32 -1.84
CA LYS A 435 -15.94 15.32 -2.71
C LYS A 435 -17.22 14.88 -1.99
N ALA A 436 -17.12 14.06 -0.94
CA ALA A 436 -18.28 13.62 -0.16
C ALA A 436 -18.77 14.71 0.80
N LEU A 437 -17.87 15.57 1.29
CA LEU A 437 -18.13 16.53 2.36
C LEU A 437 -19.32 17.47 2.10
N PRO A 438 -19.49 18.09 0.92
CA PRO A 438 -20.63 18.99 0.69
C PRO A 438 -21.98 18.29 0.88
N SER A 439 -22.14 17.07 0.36
CA SER A 439 -23.39 16.32 0.53
C SER A 439 -23.60 15.85 1.97
N LEU A 440 -22.54 15.39 2.64
CA LEU A 440 -22.62 14.95 4.03
C LEU A 440 -22.89 16.12 4.99
N HIS A 441 -22.38 17.30 4.69
CA HIS A 441 -22.70 18.53 5.42
C HIS A 441 -24.20 18.85 5.35
N GLU A 442 -24.79 18.80 4.15
CA GLU A 442 -26.23 19.01 3.97
C GLU A 442 -27.06 17.92 4.67
N TYR A 443 -26.64 16.65 4.59
CA TYR A 443 -27.34 15.58 5.29
C TYR A 443 -27.24 15.71 6.81
N ALA A 444 -26.09 16.12 7.34
CA ALA A 444 -25.94 16.36 8.77
C ALA A 444 -26.85 17.49 9.25
N LYS A 445 -27.00 18.58 8.48
CA LYS A 445 -27.98 19.63 8.79
C LYS A 445 -29.43 19.14 8.72
N GLU A 446 -29.76 18.34 7.71
CA GLU A 446 -31.13 17.89 7.46
C GLU A 446 -31.61 16.80 8.43
N PHE A 447 -30.71 15.90 8.85
CA PHE A 447 -31.04 14.71 9.64
C PHE A 447 -30.44 14.69 11.04
N GLY A 448 -29.49 15.57 11.35
CA GLY A 448 -28.87 15.73 12.68
C GLY A 448 -29.91 15.89 13.78
N ASP A 449 -30.77 16.89 13.63
CA ASP A 449 -31.86 17.20 14.57
C ASP A 449 -33.00 16.17 14.51
N LYS A 450 -33.00 15.27 13.53
CA LYS A 450 -33.99 14.19 13.36
C LYS A 450 -33.49 12.85 13.91
N GLY A 451 -32.45 12.87 14.73
CA GLY A 451 -31.98 11.69 15.47
C GLY A 451 -30.97 10.82 14.72
N VAL A 452 -30.29 11.37 13.71
CA VAL A 452 -29.11 10.75 13.08
C VAL A 452 -27.85 11.54 13.48
N ARG A 453 -26.98 10.95 14.28
CA ARG A 453 -25.73 11.58 14.75
C ARG A 453 -24.63 11.38 13.70
N PHE A 454 -24.01 12.45 13.21
CA PHE A 454 -22.94 12.38 12.21
C PHE A 454 -21.56 12.56 12.86
N VAL A 455 -20.56 11.80 12.41
CA VAL A 455 -19.17 11.91 12.88
C VAL A 455 -18.19 11.65 11.73
N GLY A 456 -17.25 12.57 11.52
CA GLY A 456 -16.10 12.33 10.65
C GLY A 456 -14.92 11.84 11.48
N VAL A 457 -14.35 10.68 11.15
CA VAL A 457 -13.20 10.08 11.85
C VAL A 457 -11.95 10.14 10.97
N SER A 458 -11.04 11.06 11.28
CA SER A 458 -9.76 11.23 10.60
C SER A 458 -8.81 10.07 10.93
N GLN A 459 -8.12 9.61 9.88
CA GLN A 459 -7.10 8.56 9.91
C GLN A 459 -5.69 9.12 9.67
N ASP A 460 -5.57 10.45 9.68
CA ASP A 460 -4.29 11.14 9.54
C ASP A 460 -3.42 10.86 10.77
N THR A 461 -2.15 10.57 10.53
CA THR A 461 -1.17 10.49 11.62
C THR A 461 -1.01 11.88 12.20
N LEU A 462 -1.19 12.01 13.52
CA LEU A 462 -1.06 13.30 14.18
C LEU A 462 0.36 13.51 14.72
N VAL A 463 0.81 14.77 14.72
CA VAL A 463 1.96 15.19 15.52
C VAL A 463 1.47 15.27 16.97
N GLU A 464 2.05 14.47 17.86
CA GLU A 464 1.82 14.61 19.30
C GLU A 464 2.57 15.85 19.81
N ASP A 465 1.96 16.57 20.75
CA ASP A 465 2.53 17.78 21.35
C ASP A 465 3.96 17.50 21.85
N GLY A 466 4.96 18.11 21.19
CA GLY A 466 6.38 18.00 21.56
C GLY A 466 7.30 17.23 20.60
N ASN A 467 6.80 16.68 19.48
CA ASN A 467 7.65 16.04 18.46
C ASN A 467 8.06 16.99 17.31
N ASP A 468 9.32 16.87 16.89
CA ASP A 468 9.89 17.59 15.74
C ASP A 468 9.19 17.17 14.42
N PRO A 469 8.57 18.13 13.68
CA PRO A 469 7.93 17.87 12.38
C PRO A 469 8.85 17.22 11.33
N GLU A 470 10.18 17.31 11.48
CA GLU A 470 11.14 16.69 10.56
C GLU A 470 11.21 15.16 10.69
N ALA A 471 10.82 14.59 11.84
CA ALA A 471 10.91 13.14 12.09
C ALA A 471 9.86 12.31 11.33
N ASN A 472 8.73 12.91 10.94
CA ASN A 472 7.71 12.26 10.12
C ASN A 472 6.99 13.28 9.21
N PRO A 473 7.41 13.40 7.93
CA PRO A 473 6.79 14.33 6.98
C PRO A 473 5.29 14.08 6.73
N ARG A 474 4.77 12.91 7.12
CA ARG A 474 3.35 12.54 6.97
C ARG A 474 2.49 12.91 8.18
N ALA A 475 3.09 13.20 9.34
CA ALA A 475 2.35 13.62 10.52
C ALA A 475 1.78 15.03 10.31
N LYS A 476 0.55 15.26 10.78
CA LYS A 476 -0.18 16.53 10.68
C LYS A 476 -0.58 17.01 12.06
N THR A 477 -0.61 18.31 12.29
CA THR A 477 -1.19 18.83 13.53
C THR A 477 -2.71 18.64 13.52
N LYS A 478 -3.35 18.55 14.70
CA LYS A 478 -4.81 18.49 14.80
C LYS A 478 -5.44 19.69 14.08
N GLU A 479 -4.83 20.87 14.24
CA GLU A 479 -5.25 22.13 13.63
C GLU A 479 -5.21 22.05 12.11
N PHE A 480 -4.18 21.43 11.52
CA PHE A 480 -4.09 21.26 10.07
C PHE A 480 -5.22 20.37 9.54
N VAL A 481 -5.48 19.23 10.20
CA VAL A 481 -6.54 18.31 9.77
C VAL A 481 -7.90 18.99 9.90
N VAL A 482 -8.12 19.72 10.99
CA VAL A 482 -9.32 20.54 11.20
C VAL A 482 -9.40 21.66 10.17
N ASP A 483 -8.31 22.34 9.82
CA ASP A 483 -8.28 23.45 8.86
C ASP A 483 -8.62 22.99 7.43
N GLN A 484 -8.05 21.86 7.02
CA GLN A 484 -8.43 21.20 5.76
C GLN A 484 -9.93 20.83 5.70
N TRP A 485 -10.55 20.68 6.86
CA TRP A 485 -11.98 20.43 7.03
C TRP A 485 -12.82 21.70 7.27
N LYS A 486 -12.27 22.75 7.88
CA LYS A 486 -12.90 24.05 8.13
C LYS A 486 -13.26 24.77 6.83
N GLY A 487 -12.47 24.59 5.76
CA GLY A 487 -12.82 25.07 4.42
C GLY A 487 -14.17 24.56 3.90
N PHE A 488 -14.72 23.49 4.49
CA PHE A 488 -16.04 22.93 4.19
C PHE A 488 -17.08 23.14 5.31
N ASN A 489 -16.67 23.66 6.47
CA ASN A 489 -17.50 23.89 7.66
C ASN A 489 -18.54 22.78 7.94
N PRO A 490 -18.14 21.50 8.07
CA PRO A 490 -19.08 20.39 8.22
C PRO A 490 -19.97 20.58 9.44
N ALA A 491 -21.27 20.29 9.29
CA ALA A 491 -22.26 20.41 10.36
C ALA A 491 -22.18 19.27 11.38
N PHE A 492 -21.02 18.63 11.51
CA PHE A 492 -20.80 17.45 12.34
C PHE A 492 -19.36 17.42 12.87
N PRO A 493 -19.14 16.84 14.06
CA PRO A 493 -17.83 16.81 14.72
C PRO A 493 -16.77 16.06 13.92
N VAL A 494 -15.54 16.55 14.06
CA VAL A 494 -14.32 15.90 13.60
C VAL A 494 -13.70 15.14 14.75
N ALA A 495 -13.56 13.84 14.60
CA ALA A 495 -12.89 12.94 15.52
C ALA A 495 -11.63 12.35 14.91
N PHE A 496 -10.73 11.85 15.75
CA PHE A 496 -9.43 11.35 15.32
C PHE A 496 -9.20 9.91 15.76
N ASP A 497 -8.60 9.14 14.87
CA ASP A 497 -8.14 7.77 15.07
C ASP A 497 -6.73 7.62 14.43
N PRO A 498 -5.74 8.35 14.98
CA PRO A 498 -4.40 8.48 14.38
C PRO A 498 -3.62 7.17 14.36
N ASP A 499 -3.96 6.27 15.28
CA ASP A 499 -3.35 4.96 15.48
C ASP A 499 -4.13 3.81 14.80
N LYS A 500 -5.27 4.15 14.17
CA LYS A 500 -6.11 3.25 13.37
C LYS A 500 -6.78 2.13 14.18
N ALA A 501 -6.93 2.24 15.50
CA ALA A 501 -7.61 1.23 16.30
C ALA A 501 -9.06 1.05 15.83
N GLY A 502 -9.82 2.15 15.79
CA GLY A 502 -11.23 2.08 15.45
C GLY A 502 -11.43 1.67 13.99
N SER A 503 -10.67 2.24 13.06
CA SER A 503 -10.76 1.86 11.65
C SER A 503 -10.38 0.39 11.41
N THR A 504 -9.46 -0.18 12.18
CA THR A 504 -9.13 -1.61 12.14
C THR A 504 -10.30 -2.46 12.61
N GLN A 505 -10.96 -2.10 13.72
CA GLN A 505 -12.16 -2.80 14.22
C GLN A 505 -13.32 -2.71 13.22
N PHE A 506 -13.52 -1.54 12.62
CA PHE A 506 -14.47 -1.31 11.54
C PHE A 506 -14.01 -1.91 10.20
N LYS A 507 -12.87 -2.61 10.16
CA LYS A 507 -12.29 -3.28 8.97
C LYS A 507 -12.16 -2.36 7.76
N VAL A 508 -11.88 -1.08 8.01
CA VAL A 508 -11.69 -0.04 7.00
C VAL A 508 -10.35 -0.26 6.31
N SER A 509 -10.40 -0.56 5.01
CA SER A 509 -9.21 -0.77 4.18
C SER A 509 -8.97 0.33 3.14
N GLY A 510 -9.87 1.32 3.07
CA GLY A 510 -9.78 2.43 2.12
C GLY A 510 -10.71 3.59 2.48
N PHE A 511 -10.52 4.74 1.82
CA PHE A 511 -11.25 5.97 2.13
C PHE A 511 -11.99 6.56 0.91
N PRO A 512 -13.15 7.20 1.10
CA PRO A 512 -13.94 7.16 2.34
C PRO A 512 -14.60 5.80 2.53
N THR A 513 -14.66 5.31 3.76
CA THR A 513 -15.55 4.21 4.15
C THR A 513 -16.51 4.75 5.20
N MET A 514 -17.81 4.53 5.02
CA MET A 514 -18.85 5.12 5.84
C MET A 514 -19.80 4.04 6.34
N PHE A 515 -20.36 4.26 7.53
CA PHE A 515 -21.27 3.32 8.19
C PHE A 515 -22.51 4.06 8.65
N LEU A 516 -23.68 3.42 8.48
CA LEU A 516 -24.89 3.80 9.18
C LEU A 516 -25.20 2.72 10.21
N VAL A 517 -25.19 3.11 11.47
CA VAL A 517 -25.53 2.29 12.62
C VAL A 517 -26.95 2.65 13.04
N GLY A 518 -27.82 1.66 13.13
CA GLY A 518 -29.20 1.83 13.56
C GLY A 518 -29.29 2.18 15.05
N LYS A 519 -30.49 2.57 15.50
CA LYS A 519 -30.74 2.85 16.94
C LYS A 519 -30.53 1.64 17.84
N ASP A 520 -30.60 0.43 17.27
CA ASP A 520 -30.33 -0.84 17.94
C ASP A 520 -28.83 -1.13 18.10
N GLY A 521 -27.97 -0.24 17.59
CA GLY A 521 -26.52 -0.38 17.63
C GLY A 521 -25.95 -1.28 16.53
N ASN A 522 -26.77 -1.80 15.61
CA ASN A 522 -26.30 -2.66 14.53
C ASN A 522 -25.91 -1.86 13.28
N VAL A 523 -24.90 -2.32 12.55
CA VAL A 523 -24.51 -1.74 11.26
C VAL A 523 -25.56 -2.08 10.21
N GLU A 524 -26.41 -1.12 9.88
CA GLU A 524 -27.47 -1.26 8.88
C GLU A 524 -26.95 -0.98 7.45
N ARG A 525 -25.92 -0.14 7.32
CA ARG A 525 -25.24 0.13 6.05
C ARG A 525 -23.73 0.23 6.17
N VAL A 526 -23.07 -0.24 5.12
CA VAL A 526 -21.65 -0.03 4.84
C VAL A 526 -21.54 0.58 3.45
N TYR A 527 -20.91 1.75 3.36
CA TYR A 527 -20.65 2.42 2.09
C TYR A 527 -19.14 2.52 1.89
N VAL A 528 -18.64 1.91 0.81
CA VAL A 528 -17.25 2.07 0.38
C VAL A 528 -17.21 3.05 -0.79
N GLY A 529 -16.54 4.17 -0.61
CA GLY A 529 -16.51 5.27 -1.57
C GLY A 529 -17.79 6.12 -1.58
N ILE A 530 -17.96 6.96 -2.61
CA ILE A 530 -19.02 7.98 -2.66
C ILE A 530 -20.26 7.59 -3.49
N GLY A 531 -20.34 6.34 -3.95
CA GLY A 531 -21.39 5.88 -4.88
C GLY A 531 -22.81 6.12 -4.36
N ALA A 532 -23.06 5.75 -3.10
CA ALA A 532 -24.37 5.89 -2.45
C ALA A 532 -24.81 7.36 -2.25
N ILE A 533 -23.86 8.31 -2.24
CA ILE A 533 -24.17 9.74 -2.26
C ILE A 533 -24.65 10.12 -3.67
N THR A 534 -23.91 9.70 -4.69
CA THR A 534 -24.17 10.09 -6.09
C THR A 534 -25.44 9.50 -6.69
N ASP A 535 -25.86 8.31 -6.25
CA ASP A 535 -27.07 7.65 -6.75
C ASP A 535 -28.34 7.93 -5.91
N GLY A 536 -28.18 8.71 -4.83
CA GLY A 536 -29.22 9.13 -3.90
C GLY A 536 -29.62 8.09 -2.84
N THR A 537 -28.99 6.91 -2.83
CA THR A 537 -29.33 5.83 -1.89
C THR A 537 -29.08 6.24 -0.44
N MET A 538 -27.96 6.92 -0.16
CA MET A 538 -27.59 7.34 1.18
C MET A 538 -28.61 8.32 1.79
N LYS A 539 -29.17 9.24 0.99
CA LYS A 539 -30.21 10.15 1.47
C LYS A 539 -31.48 9.38 1.90
N LYS A 540 -31.91 8.40 1.11
CA LYS A 540 -33.06 7.55 1.47
C LYS A 540 -32.83 6.75 2.74
N ASP A 541 -31.63 6.20 2.88
CA ASP A 541 -31.21 5.47 4.08
C ASP A 541 -31.29 6.38 5.32
N PHE A 542 -30.84 7.64 5.23
CA PHE A 542 -31.00 8.63 6.31
C PHE A 542 -32.45 9.02 6.59
N GLU A 543 -33.29 9.18 5.56
CA GLU A 543 -34.72 9.44 5.73
C GLU A 543 -35.42 8.33 6.53
N MET A 544 -35.05 7.07 6.27
CA MET A 544 -35.57 5.91 7.02
C MET A 544 -35.01 5.86 8.45
N ALA A 545 -33.69 6.02 8.61
CA ALA A 545 -33.04 6.00 9.92
C ALA A 545 -33.53 7.12 10.85
N ALA A 546 -33.77 8.32 10.30
CA ALA A 546 -34.36 9.45 11.02
C ALA A 546 -35.77 9.15 11.54
N LYS A 547 -36.56 8.36 10.80
CA LYS A 547 -37.87 7.85 11.25
C LYS A 547 -37.77 6.69 12.25
N GLY A 548 -36.56 6.17 12.50
CA GLY A 548 -36.33 4.98 13.31
C GLY A 548 -36.79 3.68 12.62
N GLU A 549 -36.98 3.71 11.30
CA GLU A 549 -37.32 2.53 10.53
C GLU A 549 -36.09 1.65 10.33
N LYS A 550 -36.24 0.33 10.51
CA LYS A 550 -35.16 -0.62 10.20
C LYS A 550 -34.93 -0.66 8.70
N LEU A 551 -33.71 -0.40 8.27
CA LEU A 551 -33.38 -0.39 6.86
C LEU A 551 -33.47 -1.81 6.27
N PRO A 552 -33.91 -1.98 5.01
CA PRO A 552 -33.91 -3.28 4.36
C PRO A 552 -32.48 -3.82 4.30
N PRO A 553 -32.25 -5.14 4.44
CA PRO A 553 -30.91 -5.71 4.44
C PRO A 553 -30.11 -5.24 3.22
N GLN A 554 -28.93 -4.67 3.46
CA GLN A 554 -28.05 -4.31 2.36
C GLN A 554 -27.61 -5.61 1.66
N PRO A 555 -27.72 -5.74 0.33
CA PRO A 555 -27.29 -6.94 -0.36
C PRO A 555 -25.79 -7.15 -0.13
N VAL A 556 -25.45 -8.15 0.69
CA VAL A 556 -24.07 -8.62 0.84
C VAL A 556 -23.94 -9.79 -0.11
N ALA A 557 -23.13 -9.64 -1.17
CA ALA A 557 -22.83 -10.79 -2.01
C ALA A 557 -22.23 -11.89 -1.11
N ALA A 558 -22.93 -13.02 -0.96
CA ALA A 558 -22.48 -14.13 -0.14
C ALA A 558 -21.06 -14.56 -0.58
N PRO A 559 -20.19 -15.03 0.34
CA PRO A 559 -18.97 -15.71 -0.08
C PRO A 559 -19.40 -16.89 -0.95
N ALA A 560 -19.08 -16.83 -2.23
CA ALA A 560 -19.30 -17.96 -3.11
C ALA A 560 -18.54 -19.14 -2.50
N ALA A 561 -19.24 -20.27 -2.27
CA ALA A 561 -18.60 -21.58 -2.24
C ALA A 561 -17.66 -21.69 -3.45
N PRO A 562 -16.65 -22.59 -3.49
CA PRO A 562 -15.79 -22.73 -4.67
C PRO A 562 -16.64 -23.25 -5.84
N ALA A 563 -17.35 -22.32 -6.49
CA ALA A 563 -18.04 -22.49 -7.72
C ALA A 563 -16.95 -22.37 -8.76
N ALA A 564 -16.76 -23.46 -9.51
CA ALA A 564 -16.14 -23.40 -10.81
C ALA A 564 -16.65 -22.14 -11.53
N THR A 565 -15.74 -21.21 -11.80
CA THR A 565 -15.76 -20.12 -12.79
C THR A 565 -17.16 -19.73 -13.33
N ALA A 566 -18.12 -19.40 -12.47
CA ALA A 566 -19.44 -19.01 -12.92
C ALA A 566 -19.37 -17.54 -13.38
N GLN A 567 -19.25 -17.35 -14.69
CA GLN A 567 -19.39 -16.06 -15.36
C GLN A 567 -20.63 -15.32 -14.85
N ARG A 568 -20.53 -13.99 -14.68
CA ARG A 568 -21.69 -13.14 -14.31
C ARG A 568 -22.79 -13.27 -15.37
N PRO A 569 -24.07 -13.00 -15.05
CA PRO A 569 -25.19 -13.30 -15.96
C PRO A 569 -25.02 -12.82 -17.41
N ALA A 570 -24.57 -11.57 -17.61
CA ALA A 570 -24.25 -11.06 -18.95
C ALA A 570 -23.04 -11.77 -19.60
N GLN A 571 -22.00 -12.09 -18.82
CA GLN A 571 -20.80 -12.80 -19.30
C GLN A 571 -21.08 -14.26 -19.66
N GLN A 572 -22.14 -14.87 -19.14
CA GLN A 572 -22.59 -16.20 -19.57
C GLN A 572 -23.04 -16.21 -21.05
N LEU A 573 -23.33 -15.04 -21.62
CA LEU A 573 -23.67 -14.91 -23.04
C LEU A 573 -22.42 -14.92 -23.94
N GLU A 574 -21.20 -14.87 -23.39
CA GLU A 574 -19.99 -15.06 -24.19
C GLU A 574 -20.01 -16.41 -24.92
N GLY A 575 -19.74 -16.37 -26.22
CA GLY A 575 -19.82 -17.53 -27.09
C GLY A 575 -21.22 -17.83 -27.64
N GLN A 576 -22.28 -17.17 -27.14
CA GLN A 576 -23.66 -17.39 -27.58
C GLN A 576 -24.08 -16.39 -28.67
N PRO A 577 -25.12 -16.71 -29.48
CA PRO A 577 -25.77 -15.72 -30.33
C PRO A 577 -26.35 -14.57 -29.50
N ALA A 578 -26.18 -13.34 -29.97
CA ALA A 578 -26.75 -12.16 -29.33
C ALA A 578 -28.29 -12.24 -29.35
N PRO A 579 -28.96 -11.96 -28.23
CA PRO A 579 -30.42 -11.95 -28.18
C PRO A 579 -31.02 -11.02 -29.24
N ALA A 580 -32.11 -11.47 -29.87
CA ALA A 580 -32.86 -10.71 -30.85
C ALA A 580 -33.70 -9.61 -30.16
N ALA A 581 -33.03 -8.59 -29.62
CA ALA A 581 -33.65 -7.40 -29.04
C ALA A 581 -33.69 -6.27 -30.07
N LYS A 582 -34.80 -5.52 -30.07
CA LYS A 582 -34.96 -4.29 -30.85
C LYS A 582 -34.92 -3.10 -29.90
N PHE A 583 -34.21 -2.06 -30.30
CA PHE A 583 -34.06 -0.81 -29.57
C PHE A 583 -34.51 0.34 -30.45
N ALA A 584 -35.13 1.37 -29.87
CA ALA A 584 -35.53 2.55 -30.63
C ALA A 584 -34.52 3.68 -30.46
N THR A 585 -34.11 4.33 -31.54
CA THR A 585 -33.26 5.53 -31.51
C THR A 585 -34.06 6.79 -31.17
N ALA A 586 -33.36 7.91 -31.00
CA ALA A 586 -33.97 9.21 -30.69
C ALA A 586 -35.05 9.61 -31.71
N ASP A 587 -34.78 9.37 -32.99
CA ASP A 587 -35.63 9.65 -34.16
C ASP A 587 -36.66 8.55 -34.48
N GLY A 588 -36.78 7.53 -33.61
CA GLY A 588 -37.82 6.49 -33.72
C GLY A 588 -37.47 5.33 -34.66
N GLN A 589 -36.25 5.27 -35.19
CA GLN A 589 -35.82 4.10 -35.97
C GLN A 589 -35.60 2.89 -35.04
N SER A 590 -36.15 1.75 -35.43
CA SER A 590 -35.90 0.47 -34.75
C SER A 590 -34.55 -0.08 -35.18
N TYR A 591 -33.78 -0.56 -34.21
CA TYR A 591 -32.38 -0.91 -34.39
C TYR A 591 -32.04 -2.23 -33.65
N THR A 592 -31.25 -3.10 -34.27
CA THR A 592 -30.75 -4.36 -33.67
C THR A 592 -29.26 -4.24 -33.34
N LEU A 593 -28.77 -5.00 -32.36
CA LEU A 593 -27.35 -5.01 -32.01
C LEU A 593 -26.51 -5.98 -32.87
N VAL A 594 -27.16 -6.73 -33.77
CA VAL A 594 -26.52 -7.59 -34.77
C VAL A 594 -26.64 -6.91 -36.13
N GLU A 595 -25.54 -6.87 -36.89
CA GLU A 595 -25.49 -6.45 -38.29
C GLU A 595 -24.51 -7.35 -39.05
N ASP A 596 -24.98 -7.94 -40.14
CA ASP A 596 -24.18 -8.89 -40.91
C ASP A 596 -22.92 -8.22 -41.48
N GLY A 597 -21.78 -8.87 -41.28
CA GLY A 597 -20.48 -8.40 -41.76
C GLY A 597 -19.85 -7.25 -40.95
N LYS A 598 -20.47 -6.77 -39.86
CA LYS A 598 -19.88 -5.75 -38.98
C LYS A 598 -19.80 -6.18 -37.52
N THR A 599 -18.64 -5.97 -36.91
CA THR A 599 -18.45 -6.13 -35.47
C THR A 599 -19.17 -5.00 -34.74
N THR A 600 -20.08 -5.31 -33.83
CA THR A 600 -20.81 -4.33 -33.02
C THR A 600 -20.24 -4.24 -31.62
N VAL A 601 -19.90 -3.02 -31.20
CA VAL A 601 -19.59 -2.65 -29.81
C VAL A 601 -20.84 -1.99 -29.22
N ALA A 602 -21.59 -2.74 -28.42
CA ALA A 602 -22.81 -2.25 -27.80
C ALA A 602 -22.57 -1.90 -26.33
N MET A 603 -22.85 -0.66 -25.92
CA MET A 603 -22.72 -0.20 -24.54
C MET A 603 -24.09 0.08 -23.92
N PHE A 604 -24.46 -0.67 -22.90
CA PHE A 604 -25.65 -0.38 -22.08
C PHE A 604 -25.26 0.57 -20.94
N TYR A 605 -25.98 1.68 -20.81
CA TYR A 605 -25.62 2.76 -19.89
C TYR A 605 -26.83 3.54 -19.37
N ALA A 606 -26.57 4.45 -18.43
CA ALA A 606 -27.54 5.45 -17.98
C ALA A 606 -26.89 6.85 -17.94
N SER A 607 -27.67 7.89 -18.21
CA SER A 607 -27.19 9.28 -18.32
C SER A 607 -26.62 9.82 -17.01
N TRP A 608 -27.04 9.28 -15.86
CA TRP A 608 -26.54 9.64 -14.54
C TRP A 608 -25.27 8.87 -14.12
N CYS A 609 -24.90 7.80 -14.85
CA CYS A 609 -23.78 6.93 -14.49
C CYS A 609 -22.42 7.60 -14.78
N GLY A 610 -21.64 7.90 -13.73
CA GLY A 610 -20.35 8.58 -13.83
C GLY A 610 -19.28 7.80 -14.61
N PHE A 611 -19.24 6.47 -14.50
CA PHE A 611 -18.32 5.65 -15.30
C PHE A 611 -18.73 5.59 -16.78
N CYS A 612 -20.02 5.69 -17.06
CA CYS A 612 -20.55 5.73 -18.40
C CYS A 612 -20.14 7.04 -19.10
N LYS A 613 -20.26 8.18 -18.41
CA LYS A 613 -19.77 9.48 -18.90
C LYS A 613 -18.27 9.50 -19.20
N LYS A 614 -17.48 8.64 -18.54
CA LYS A 614 -16.05 8.49 -18.82
C LYS A 614 -15.76 7.53 -19.97
N ALA A 615 -16.55 6.47 -20.13
CA ALA A 615 -16.38 5.48 -21.18
C ALA A 615 -16.85 6.00 -22.55
N LEU A 616 -17.94 6.78 -22.59
CA LEU A 616 -18.55 7.25 -23.83
C LEU A 616 -17.60 8.09 -24.71
N PRO A 617 -16.84 9.08 -24.19
CA PRO A 617 -15.84 9.78 -24.99
C PRO A 617 -14.71 8.88 -25.50
N ILE A 618 -14.33 7.84 -24.74
CA ILE A 618 -13.29 6.89 -25.14
C ILE A 618 -13.80 6.01 -26.28
N LEU A 619 -15.04 5.51 -26.18
CA LEU A 619 -15.68 4.78 -27.27
C LEU A 619 -15.88 5.65 -28.50
N GLN A 620 -16.15 6.94 -28.32
CA GLN A 620 -16.23 7.89 -29.42
C GLN A 620 -14.89 8.00 -30.14
N THR A 621 -13.78 8.17 -29.40
CA THR A 621 -12.43 8.18 -29.99
C THR A 621 -12.18 6.90 -30.78
N MET A 622 -12.49 5.72 -30.21
CA MET A 622 -12.35 4.43 -30.91
C MET A 622 -13.23 4.36 -32.17
N SER A 623 -14.48 4.84 -32.09
CA SER A 623 -15.39 4.89 -33.23
C SER A 623 -14.88 5.79 -34.36
N THR A 624 -14.21 6.89 -34.02
CA THR A 624 -13.60 7.79 -35.01
C THR A 624 -12.33 7.18 -35.61
N GLU A 625 -11.46 6.58 -34.80
CA GLU A 625 -10.23 5.92 -35.26
C GLU A 625 -10.51 4.72 -36.18
N MET A 626 -11.61 4.02 -35.94
CA MET A 626 -12.03 2.85 -36.73
C MET A 626 -13.05 3.19 -37.81
N ALA A 627 -13.23 4.48 -38.13
CA ALA A 627 -14.12 4.90 -39.20
C ALA A 627 -13.69 4.26 -40.54
N GLY A 628 -14.64 3.61 -41.23
CA GLY A 628 -14.39 2.90 -42.48
C GLY A 628 -13.98 1.43 -42.33
N GLN A 629 -13.74 0.94 -41.12
CA GLN A 629 -13.55 -0.49 -40.85
C GLN A 629 -14.91 -1.19 -40.62
N PRO A 630 -15.00 -2.53 -40.71
CA PRO A 630 -16.23 -3.29 -40.48
C PRO A 630 -16.57 -3.40 -38.98
N VAL A 631 -16.66 -2.25 -38.30
CA VAL A 631 -17.04 -2.12 -36.89
C VAL A 631 -18.02 -0.97 -36.71
N ARG A 632 -18.95 -1.13 -35.77
CA ARG A 632 -19.88 -0.08 -35.36
C ARG A 632 -20.02 0.01 -33.86
N PHE A 633 -20.33 1.21 -33.38
CA PHE A 633 -20.52 1.51 -31.96
C PHE A 633 -21.96 1.95 -31.74
N VAL A 634 -22.60 1.44 -30.70
CA VAL A 634 -23.96 1.83 -30.31
C VAL A 634 -24.07 1.90 -28.80
N ALA A 635 -24.71 2.94 -28.29
CA ALA A 635 -25.02 3.05 -26.87
C ALA A 635 -26.53 2.94 -26.63
N VAL A 636 -26.93 2.05 -25.73
CA VAL A 636 -28.32 1.84 -25.32
C VAL A 636 -28.52 2.46 -23.94
N SER A 637 -29.33 3.52 -23.86
CA SER A 637 -29.73 4.16 -22.61
C SER A 637 -30.88 3.39 -21.95
N LEU A 638 -30.73 3.09 -20.67
CA LEU A 638 -31.79 2.52 -19.81
C LEU A 638 -32.34 3.59 -18.84
N ASP A 639 -32.20 4.87 -19.17
CA ASP A 639 -32.82 5.94 -18.38
C ASP A 639 -34.34 5.78 -18.42
N SER A 640 -35.00 5.91 -17.27
CA SER A 640 -36.45 6.07 -17.22
C SER A 640 -36.82 7.35 -17.98
N LEU A 641 -37.80 7.28 -18.89
CA LEU A 641 -38.23 8.43 -19.68
C LEU A 641 -39.62 8.89 -19.22
N VAL A 642 -39.82 10.20 -19.15
CA VAL A 642 -41.13 10.82 -18.87
C VAL A 642 -41.78 11.19 -20.21
N GLU A 643 -43.03 10.77 -20.45
CA GLU A 643 -43.81 11.27 -21.59
C GLU A 643 -44.27 12.72 -21.34
N ASP A 644 -44.44 13.49 -22.43
CA ASP A 644 -44.88 14.88 -22.32
C ASP A 644 -46.25 14.99 -21.62
N GLY A 645 -46.24 15.62 -20.44
CA GLY A 645 -47.44 15.87 -19.63
C GLY A 645 -47.57 15.05 -18.34
N ALA A 646 -46.66 14.11 -18.05
CA ALA A 646 -46.66 13.40 -16.78
C ALA A 646 -45.99 14.20 -15.65
N ASP A 647 -46.60 14.16 -14.45
CA ASP A 647 -46.13 14.86 -13.24
C ASP A 647 -44.73 14.34 -12.82
N PRO A 648 -43.69 15.20 -12.79
CA PRO A 648 -42.33 14.84 -12.39
C PRO A 648 -42.21 14.28 -10.96
N ALA A 649 -43.26 14.35 -10.15
CA ALA A 649 -43.25 13.93 -8.75
C ALA A 649 -43.14 12.41 -8.51
N VAL A 650 -43.33 11.56 -9.54
CA VAL A 650 -43.43 10.09 -9.36
C VAL A 650 -42.09 9.35 -9.52
N ASP A 651 -41.16 9.83 -10.35
CA ASP A 651 -39.79 9.29 -10.46
C ASP A 651 -38.75 10.40 -10.66
N LYS A 652 -38.03 10.74 -9.58
CA LYS A 652 -36.97 11.77 -9.58
C LYS A 652 -35.78 11.48 -10.53
N LYS A 653 -35.68 10.26 -11.09
CA LYS A 653 -34.63 9.87 -12.05
C LYS A 653 -35.12 9.87 -13.50
N ALA A 654 -36.42 10.02 -13.73
CA ALA A 654 -36.97 10.05 -15.06
C ALA A 654 -36.66 11.39 -15.74
N LYS A 655 -36.17 11.33 -16.98
CA LYS A 655 -35.77 12.51 -17.76
C LYS A 655 -36.56 12.59 -19.05
N LYS A 656 -36.64 13.79 -19.62
CA LYS A 656 -37.10 13.94 -21.00
C LYS A 656 -36.09 13.29 -21.94
N LYS A 657 -36.59 12.61 -22.98
CA LYS A 657 -35.75 11.91 -23.97
C LYS A 657 -34.72 12.88 -24.59
N GLU A 658 -35.14 14.11 -24.84
CA GLU A 658 -34.36 15.19 -25.43
C GLU A 658 -33.17 15.59 -24.54
N GLU A 659 -33.31 15.54 -23.21
CA GLU A 659 -32.21 15.85 -22.29
C GLU A 659 -31.15 14.76 -22.28
N VAL A 660 -31.57 13.50 -22.39
CA VAL A 660 -30.65 12.36 -22.47
C VAL A 660 -29.92 12.36 -23.81
N VAL A 661 -30.60 12.73 -24.90
CA VAL A 661 -29.96 12.97 -26.21
C VAL A 661 -28.99 14.13 -26.15
N LYS A 662 -29.42 15.28 -25.62
CA LYS A 662 -28.57 16.48 -25.51
C LYS A 662 -27.31 16.19 -24.70
N GLN A 663 -27.43 15.48 -23.58
CA GLN A 663 -26.27 15.12 -22.77
C GLN A 663 -25.30 14.20 -23.53
N PHE A 664 -25.82 13.28 -24.32
CA PHE A 664 -25.03 12.37 -25.15
C PHE A 664 -24.25 13.13 -26.24
N THR A 665 -24.91 14.08 -26.91
CA THR A 665 -24.28 14.94 -27.92
C THR A 665 -23.31 15.96 -27.31
N ASP A 666 -23.62 16.53 -26.14
CA ASP A 666 -22.74 17.48 -25.43
C ASP A 666 -21.41 16.82 -25.00
N MET A 667 -21.39 15.49 -24.85
CA MET A 667 -20.16 14.71 -24.60
C MET A 667 -19.34 14.44 -25.88
N GLY A 668 -19.76 15.00 -27.02
CA GLY A 668 -19.11 14.82 -28.32
C GLY A 668 -19.34 13.45 -28.95
N VAL A 669 -20.32 12.68 -28.47
CA VAL A 669 -20.61 11.34 -28.98
C VAL A 669 -21.50 11.45 -30.22
N THR A 670 -21.07 10.84 -31.32
CA THR A 670 -21.71 10.93 -32.64
C THR A 670 -22.19 9.59 -33.17
N PHE A 671 -21.79 8.47 -32.58
CA PHE A 671 -22.33 7.16 -32.94
C PHE A 671 -23.76 6.96 -32.38
N PRO A 672 -24.58 6.05 -32.94
CA PRO A 672 -26.00 5.94 -32.59
C PRO A 672 -26.29 5.73 -31.10
N GLN A 673 -27.30 6.46 -30.60
CA GLN A 673 -27.91 6.31 -29.29
C GLN A 673 -29.30 5.67 -29.44
N ALA A 674 -29.51 4.54 -28.77
CA ALA A 674 -30.79 3.88 -28.66
C ALA A 674 -31.30 3.88 -27.21
N PHE A 675 -32.57 3.55 -27.01
CA PHE A 675 -33.26 3.62 -25.73
C PHE A 675 -33.96 2.29 -25.40
N ASP A 676 -33.92 1.92 -24.13
CA ASP A 676 -34.57 0.76 -23.53
C ASP A 676 -35.13 1.10 -22.14
N PRO A 677 -36.09 2.06 -22.06
CA PRO A 677 -36.60 2.55 -20.77
C PRO A 677 -37.34 1.46 -19.98
N GLU A 678 -37.99 0.53 -20.68
CA GLU A 678 -38.71 -0.62 -20.10
C GLU A 678 -37.79 -1.80 -19.76
N LYS A 679 -36.51 -1.70 -20.15
CA LYS A 679 -35.47 -2.72 -19.95
C LYS A 679 -35.75 -4.05 -20.63
N ALA A 680 -36.67 -4.10 -21.60
CA ALA A 680 -37.05 -5.33 -22.29
C ALA A 680 -35.84 -5.95 -23.02
N GLY A 681 -35.05 -5.14 -23.72
CA GLY A 681 -33.87 -5.62 -24.43
C GLY A 681 -32.69 -5.93 -23.51
N SER A 682 -32.40 -5.05 -22.57
CA SER A 682 -31.30 -5.19 -21.61
C SER A 682 -31.50 -6.36 -20.64
N ASN A 683 -32.74 -6.72 -20.30
CA ASN A 683 -33.04 -7.95 -19.56
C ASN A 683 -32.68 -9.22 -20.35
N LEU A 684 -32.92 -9.25 -21.67
CA LEU A 684 -32.50 -10.36 -22.54
C LEU A 684 -30.98 -10.48 -22.61
N PHE A 685 -30.29 -9.34 -22.63
CA PHE A 685 -28.83 -9.27 -22.54
C PHE A 685 -28.30 -9.45 -21.09
N LYS A 686 -29.18 -9.73 -20.12
CA LYS A 686 -28.86 -9.95 -18.70
C LYS A 686 -28.03 -8.82 -18.09
N VAL A 687 -28.28 -7.58 -18.51
CA VAL A 687 -27.57 -6.38 -18.05
C VAL A 687 -28.04 -6.01 -16.64
N GLN A 688 -27.13 -6.04 -15.68
CA GLN A 688 -27.43 -5.75 -14.26
C GLN A 688 -26.62 -4.59 -13.68
N SER A 689 -25.68 -4.03 -14.46
CA SER A 689 -24.80 -2.95 -14.00
C SER A 689 -24.36 -2.06 -15.16
N PHE A 690 -24.00 -0.81 -14.87
CA PHE A 690 -23.55 0.14 -15.88
C PHE A 690 -22.09 0.58 -15.67
N PRO A 691 -21.33 0.83 -16.77
CA PRO A 691 -21.67 0.40 -18.11
C PRO A 691 -21.47 -1.11 -18.31
N THR A 692 -22.22 -1.72 -19.21
CA THR A 692 -21.97 -3.08 -19.70
C THR A 692 -21.69 -3.01 -21.20
N LEU A 693 -20.58 -3.60 -21.66
CA LEU A 693 -20.22 -3.60 -23.07
C LEU A 693 -20.26 -5.01 -23.64
N PHE A 694 -20.83 -5.16 -24.83
CA PHE A 694 -20.82 -6.38 -25.62
C PHE A 694 -20.00 -6.16 -26.89
N LEU A 695 -19.14 -7.12 -27.18
CA LEU A 695 -18.48 -7.26 -28.47
C LEU A 695 -19.17 -8.38 -29.25
N ILE A 696 -19.93 -8.00 -30.27
CA ILE A 696 -20.72 -8.90 -31.10
C ILE A 696 -20.07 -8.96 -32.48
N ASP A 697 -19.80 -10.13 -33.03
CA ASP A 697 -19.22 -10.24 -34.37
C ASP A 697 -20.24 -10.04 -35.49
N GLY A 698 -19.76 -9.98 -36.74
CA GLY A 698 -20.58 -9.83 -37.93
C GLY A 698 -21.47 -11.04 -38.28
N LYS A 699 -21.50 -12.09 -37.45
CA LYS A 699 -22.46 -13.22 -37.53
C LYS A 699 -23.42 -13.22 -36.33
N GLY A 700 -23.36 -12.20 -35.49
CA GLY A 700 -24.22 -12.04 -34.32
C GLY A 700 -23.78 -12.84 -33.09
N LYS A 701 -22.57 -13.40 -33.05
CA LYS A 701 -22.05 -14.08 -31.84
C LYS A 701 -21.42 -13.08 -30.88
N ILE A 702 -21.72 -13.21 -29.59
CA ILE A 702 -21.08 -12.42 -28.54
C ILE A 702 -19.69 -13.00 -28.29
N ASN A 703 -18.65 -12.30 -28.75
CA ASN A 703 -17.26 -12.72 -28.54
C ASN A 703 -16.79 -12.43 -27.11
N LYS A 704 -17.23 -11.31 -26.54
CA LYS A 704 -16.79 -10.88 -25.22
C LYS A 704 -17.78 -9.93 -24.55
N VAL A 705 -17.84 -9.99 -23.23
CA VAL A 705 -18.70 -9.12 -22.41
C VAL A 705 -17.86 -8.47 -21.32
N TYR A 706 -17.86 -7.14 -21.31
CA TYR A 706 -17.13 -6.35 -20.33
C TYR A 706 -18.08 -5.71 -19.33
N MET A 707 -17.75 -5.90 -18.06
CA MET A 707 -18.46 -5.29 -16.94
C MET A 707 -17.69 -4.06 -16.49
N GLY A 708 -18.32 -2.88 -16.62
CA GLY A 708 -17.72 -1.59 -16.29
C GLY A 708 -16.87 -0.99 -17.41
N ALA A 709 -16.33 0.19 -17.15
CA ALA A 709 -15.60 0.98 -18.15
C ALA A 709 -14.13 0.55 -18.34
N GLY A 710 -13.62 -0.40 -17.54
CA GLY A 710 -12.20 -0.75 -17.47
C GLY A 710 -11.61 -1.13 -18.83
N ALA A 711 -12.29 -2.00 -19.56
CA ALA A 711 -11.80 -2.47 -20.86
C ALA A 711 -11.70 -1.38 -21.93
N ALA A 712 -12.59 -0.37 -21.86
CA ALA A 712 -12.47 0.80 -22.71
C ALA A 712 -11.26 1.67 -22.31
N MET A 713 -10.97 1.77 -21.01
CA MET A 713 -9.93 2.64 -20.45
C MET A 713 -8.51 2.07 -20.52
N ASP A 714 -8.35 0.75 -20.45
CA ASP A 714 -7.04 0.07 -20.46
C ASP A 714 -6.58 -0.38 -21.86
N GLY A 715 -7.40 -0.11 -22.89
CA GLY A 715 -7.12 -0.44 -24.29
C GLY A 715 -7.38 -1.90 -24.67
N SER A 716 -7.77 -2.77 -23.72
CA SER A 716 -8.07 -4.18 -24.01
C SER A 716 -9.26 -4.34 -24.96
N LEU A 717 -10.28 -3.48 -24.84
CA LEU A 717 -11.43 -3.47 -25.74
C LEU A 717 -11.01 -3.22 -27.20
N LYS A 718 -10.12 -2.25 -27.44
CA LYS A 718 -9.63 -1.92 -28.78
C LYS A 718 -8.95 -3.12 -29.44
N LYS A 719 -8.07 -3.80 -28.69
CA LYS A 719 -7.39 -5.01 -29.14
C LYS A 719 -8.36 -6.14 -29.47
N ASP A 720 -9.38 -6.33 -28.64
CA ASP A 720 -10.36 -7.39 -28.85
C ASP A 720 -11.29 -7.07 -30.04
N ILE A 721 -11.62 -5.80 -30.28
CA ILE A 721 -12.33 -5.33 -31.49
C ILE A 721 -11.51 -5.66 -32.75
N GLU A 722 -10.23 -5.31 -32.77
CA GLU A 722 -9.32 -5.62 -33.88
C GLU A 722 -9.20 -7.13 -34.13
N ALA A 723 -9.17 -7.93 -33.08
CA ALA A 723 -9.15 -9.39 -33.18
C ALA A 723 -10.48 -9.95 -33.73
N ALA A 724 -11.62 -9.42 -33.28
CA ALA A 724 -12.93 -9.83 -33.76
C ALA A 724 -13.15 -9.49 -35.24
N MET A 725 -12.65 -8.33 -35.70
CA MET A 725 -12.69 -7.96 -37.11
C MET A 725 -11.85 -8.93 -37.98
N LYS A 726 -10.65 -9.32 -37.52
CA LYS A 726 -9.78 -10.27 -38.23
C LYS A 726 -10.33 -11.71 -38.23
N GLY A 727 -11.04 -12.10 -37.17
CA GLY A 727 -11.68 -13.41 -37.06
C GLY A 727 -12.89 -13.61 -38.00
N GLY A 728 -13.46 -12.51 -38.51
CA GLY A 728 -14.53 -12.53 -39.51
C GLY A 728 -14.05 -12.81 -40.94
N GLU A 729 -12.74 -12.72 -41.22
CA GLU A 729 -12.17 -12.76 -42.57
C GLU A 729 -11.59 -14.13 -42.99
N LYS A 730 -12.05 -15.22 -42.36
CA LYS A 730 -11.76 -16.59 -42.85
C LYS A 730 -13.02 -17.45 -42.89
N ALA A 731 -13.79 -17.30 -43.96
CA ALA A 731 -14.55 -18.37 -44.60
C ALA A 731 -15.19 -17.85 -45.89
N ASP A 732 -14.41 -17.44 -46.87
CA ASP A 732 -14.75 -17.69 -48.28
C ASP A 732 -13.59 -17.33 -49.20
N ALA A 733 -12.86 -18.36 -49.63
CA ALA A 733 -12.15 -18.43 -50.91
C ALA A 733 -11.62 -19.86 -51.00
N GLY A 734 -12.40 -20.72 -51.64
CA GLY A 734 -11.95 -22.03 -52.09
C GLY A 734 -10.71 -21.88 -52.97
N GLY A 735 -9.71 -22.70 -52.68
CA GLY A 735 -8.46 -22.74 -53.42
C GLY A 735 -7.46 -23.62 -52.69
N THR A 736 -7.59 -24.93 -52.88
CA THR A 736 -6.58 -25.93 -52.52
C THR A 736 -5.19 -25.50 -53.00
N PRO A 737 -4.17 -25.36 -52.13
CA PRO A 737 -2.79 -25.36 -52.58
C PRO A 737 -2.29 -26.81 -52.55
N GLU A 738 -2.06 -27.35 -53.75
CA GLU A 738 -1.28 -28.56 -53.95
C GLU A 738 0.11 -28.45 -53.28
N VAL A 739 0.49 -29.54 -52.65
CA VAL A 739 1.85 -29.82 -52.19
C VAL A 739 2.76 -29.94 -53.42
N LYS A 740 3.79 -29.09 -53.52
CA LYS A 740 4.99 -29.40 -54.31
C LYS A 740 6.25 -29.26 -53.48
N LEU A 741 6.80 -30.43 -53.16
CA LEU A 741 8.20 -30.66 -52.83
C LEU A 741 9.05 -30.35 -54.06
N ALA A 742 10.13 -29.59 -53.88
CA ALA A 742 11.37 -29.78 -54.63
C ALA A 742 12.54 -29.18 -53.85
N ALA A 743 13.46 -30.05 -53.46
CA ALA A 743 14.82 -29.72 -53.08
C ALA A 743 15.61 -29.31 -54.33
N ASP A 744 16.49 -28.32 -54.20
CA ASP A 744 17.95 -28.48 -54.41
C ASP A 744 18.66 -27.12 -54.36
N ALA A 745 19.80 -27.11 -53.66
CA ALA A 745 20.77 -26.01 -53.53
C ALA A 745 21.72 -25.95 -54.75
N PRO A 746 22.85 -25.21 -54.75
CA PRO A 746 23.08 -23.78 -54.49
C PRO A 746 23.80 -23.09 -55.69
N LYS A 747 23.76 -21.75 -55.74
CA LYS A 747 24.87 -20.89 -56.19
C LYS A 747 24.64 -19.44 -55.79
#